data_AF-A0A835G5M1-F1
#
_entry.id   AF-A0A835G5M1-F1
#
_cell.length_a   1.000
_cell.length_b   1.000
_cell.length_c   1.000
_cell.angle_alpha   90.00
_cell.angle_beta   90.00
_cell.angle_gamma   90.00
#
_symmetry.space_group_name_H-M   'P 1'
#
loop_
_entity.id
_entity.type
_entity.pdbx_description
1 polymer ?
#
loop_
_entity_poly.entity_id
_entity_poly.type
_entity_poly.pdbx_seq_one_letter_code
_entity_poly.pdbx_strand_id
1 'polypeptide(L)'
;MYVVVWNIGQLANALKPLLTSSQQVHMSHILKTLDTYCKNKILLTCLLTKSLNNHRYEIVITSISFAVRETFLMKIGLKEEQWGDEQLVEKLLDMMQQTGADFTATFRQLAELEPCEMVSEIKLGEKWSLKRLSSHASWGCWLDQYRERLVKEAGVLPVNSRDCTVTAVDASSSGMFEDERRRRMLSVNPVYVPRNWLLHEAIVDAEQDDYRKVRFLLEVLRNPFEVQPEAEKRGFSAQPPQWAYALKISCSTALRTEQKQSLLGNMVLKSNFKEWKFRSTPNYAALPIDENPEYNVPTAVKDAVFSKVPTEPLAGTLHLVCASDDALTDLLDLHPSVAESEEFINFVAGMEGTSLDIGQTSSEMAELIYSENIKGESWQPQLKGSGETPYSRFGDGRAVLRSSVREMVASEACYHLGIPTTRAAALVVSDDHKVWRDKTYSGRAKQERAAIVMRLADAWYRIGSLEILLKRREPHTLKLLTDFIIKHHFPEIENAEGDKYVNFYKEVAHRNLDMVATWQGLGFTHGVLNTDNISLLGVTIDYGPYGFIDHYYHHYVPNTSDDMGRYAFNKQPEILLWNLGKLAEAMAPILSAEQKQEIDNIEATLEDYVKTKVLKTYLHKLGLDEIKDGDEKFVQDLLEVEPQHLSDKTVLEAKWSLSKLSGVPAWDKWVNSYQDRLKKENVTEEERRRRMVAVNPVYIPRNWILEEAIKDAENNDFEKVRFLLKLFKNPYEVNEEAEKRGYSAQPPSWSYGLKLS
;
A
#
# COMPACT_ATOMS: atom_id res chain seq x y z
N MET A 1 9.94 -22.39 -2.07
CA MET A 1 10.33 -23.80 -1.92
C MET A 1 9.44 -24.58 -0.95
N TYR A 2 9.25 -24.17 0.31
CA TYR A 2 8.43 -24.94 1.27
C TYR A 2 7.01 -25.24 0.77
N VAL A 3 6.32 -24.28 0.13
CA VAL A 3 5.01 -24.50 -0.53
C VAL A 3 5.05 -25.65 -1.57
N VAL A 4 6.15 -25.82 -2.29
CA VAL A 4 6.29 -26.91 -3.29
C VAL A 4 6.44 -28.27 -2.60
N VAL A 5 7.24 -28.36 -1.53
CA VAL A 5 7.39 -29.61 -0.77
C VAL A 5 6.13 -29.94 0.04
N TRP A 6 5.44 -28.92 0.55
CA TRP A 6 4.12 -29.07 1.16
C TRP A 6 3.12 -29.60 0.13
N ASN A 7 3.02 -29.00 -1.05
CA ASN A 7 2.08 -29.44 -2.09
C ASN A 7 2.43 -30.83 -2.64
N ILE A 8 3.71 -31.18 -2.78
CA ILE A 8 4.15 -32.55 -3.11
C ILE A 8 3.83 -33.53 -1.98
N GLY A 9 3.96 -33.12 -0.71
CA GLY A 9 3.56 -33.92 0.46
C GLY A 9 2.05 -34.15 0.55
N GLN A 10 1.24 -33.11 0.29
CA GLN A 10 -0.21 -33.19 0.19
C GLN A 10 -0.64 -34.10 -0.97
N LEU A 11 -0.03 -33.93 -2.16
CA LEU A 11 -0.27 -34.78 -3.33
C LEU A 11 0.11 -36.24 -3.05
N ALA A 12 1.26 -36.48 -2.42
CA ALA A 12 1.71 -37.82 -2.06
C ALA A 12 0.83 -38.48 -0.97
N ASN A 13 0.28 -37.70 -0.04
CA ASN A 13 -0.71 -38.18 0.92
C ASN A 13 -2.06 -38.49 0.24
N ALA A 14 -2.51 -37.65 -0.70
CA ALA A 14 -3.73 -37.88 -1.48
C ALA A 14 -3.63 -39.09 -2.42
N LEU A 15 -2.45 -39.33 -3.01
CA LEU A 15 -2.18 -40.51 -3.84
C LEU A 15 -1.94 -41.79 -3.02
N LYS A 16 -1.62 -41.68 -1.72
CA LYS A 16 -1.26 -42.80 -0.84
C LYS A 16 -2.25 -43.99 -0.86
N PRO A 17 -3.59 -43.79 -0.87
CA PRO A 17 -4.55 -44.89 -0.93
C PRO A 17 -4.56 -45.64 -2.28
N LEU A 18 -4.02 -45.04 -3.34
CA LEU A 18 -3.98 -45.58 -4.71
C LEU A 18 -2.67 -46.31 -5.03
N LEU A 19 -1.70 -46.32 -4.11
CA LEU A 19 -0.37 -46.88 -4.28
C LEU A 19 -0.20 -48.20 -3.51
N THR A 20 0.44 -49.19 -4.13
CA THR A 20 0.81 -50.44 -3.44
C THR A 20 1.81 -50.18 -2.31
N SER A 21 1.86 -51.08 -1.31
CA SER A 21 2.76 -50.94 -0.15
C SER A 21 4.23 -50.72 -0.52
N SER A 22 4.69 -51.33 -1.63
CA SER A 22 6.04 -51.11 -2.18
C SER A 22 6.24 -49.67 -2.68
N GLN A 23 5.28 -49.15 -3.44
CA GLN A 23 5.31 -47.77 -3.96
C GLN A 23 5.18 -46.73 -2.83
N GLN A 24 4.38 -47.00 -1.79
CA GLN A 24 4.27 -46.11 -0.62
C GLN A 24 5.60 -45.96 0.14
N VAL A 25 6.37 -47.05 0.29
CA VAL A 25 7.72 -47.02 0.88
C VAL A 25 8.68 -46.20 0.01
N HIS A 26 8.61 -46.34 -1.32
CA HIS A 26 9.43 -45.58 -2.25
C HIS A 26 9.10 -44.07 -2.21
N MET A 27 7.80 -43.72 -2.19
CA MET A 27 7.31 -42.34 -2.04
C MET A 27 7.77 -41.71 -0.71
N SER A 28 7.72 -42.48 0.38
CA SER A 28 8.19 -42.03 1.71
C SER A 28 9.70 -41.71 1.73
N HIS A 29 10.52 -42.47 1.00
CA HIS A 29 11.94 -42.13 0.81
C HIS A 29 12.13 -40.85 -0.02
N ILE A 30 11.37 -40.66 -1.11
CA ILE A 30 11.45 -39.43 -1.93
C ILE A 30 11.10 -38.20 -1.08
N LEU A 31 10.02 -38.26 -0.30
CA LEU A 31 9.62 -37.17 0.61
C LEU A 31 10.69 -36.87 1.68
N LYS A 32 11.29 -37.90 2.31
CA LYS A 32 12.39 -37.69 3.27
C LYS A 32 13.62 -37.05 2.63
N THR A 33 13.97 -37.42 1.40
CA THR A 33 15.09 -36.81 0.68
C THR A 33 14.81 -35.35 0.34
N LEU A 34 13.60 -35.01 -0.10
CA LEU A 34 13.18 -33.62 -0.37
C LEU A 34 13.16 -32.75 0.90
N ASP A 35 12.63 -33.28 2.01
CA ASP A 35 12.63 -32.61 3.32
C ASP A 35 14.06 -32.35 3.83
N THR A 36 14.95 -33.35 3.72
CA THR A 36 16.37 -33.23 4.08
C THR A 36 17.09 -32.19 3.22
N TYR A 37 16.83 -32.17 1.90
CA TYR A 37 17.37 -31.18 0.97
C TYR A 37 16.93 -29.74 1.32
N CYS A 38 15.67 -29.57 1.73
CA CYS A 38 15.15 -28.25 2.13
C CYS A 38 15.72 -27.77 3.46
N LYS A 39 15.82 -28.64 4.46
CA LYS A 39 16.41 -28.32 5.77
C LYS A 39 17.89 -27.94 5.65
N ASN A 40 18.64 -28.62 4.79
CA ASN A 40 20.04 -28.29 4.52
C ASN A 40 20.22 -26.95 3.78
N LYS A 41 19.24 -26.46 2.99
CA LYS A 41 19.32 -25.13 2.37
C LYS A 41 19.11 -23.98 3.36
N ILE A 42 18.28 -24.15 4.40
CA ILE A 42 18.00 -23.09 5.38
C ILE A 42 19.22 -22.74 6.23
N LEU A 43 20.07 -23.71 6.57
CA LEU A 43 21.22 -23.51 7.46
C LEU A 43 22.28 -22.54 6.91
N LEU A 44 22.24 -22.21 5.62
CA LEU A 44 23.22 -21.35 4.95
C LEU A 44 22.78 -19.87 4.85
N THR A 45 21.53 -19.54 5.16
CA THR A 45 20.95 -18.20 4.91
C THR A 45 21.13 -17.20 6.07
N CYS A 46 21.96 -17.49 7.07
CA CYS A 46 22.09 -16.68 8.29
C CYS A 46 23.54 -16.47 8.82
N LEU A 47 24.57 -16.62 7.97
CA LEU A 47 25.97 -16.38 8.37
C LEU A 47 26.45 -14.97 8.01
N LEU A 48 26.12 -13.99 8.85
CA LEU A 48 26.70 -12.65 8.84
C LEU A 48 28.13 -12.65 9.43
N THR A 49 29.15 -12.96 8.61
CA THR A 49 30.56 -12.82 9.02
C THR A 49 31.09 -11.40 8.77
N LYS A 50 31.27 -10.68 9.87
CA LYS A 50 31.96 -9.38 9.92
C LYS A 50 33.42 -9.55 9.47
N SER A 51 33.90 -8.68 8.58
CA SER A 51 35.34 -8.46 8.35
C SER A 51 35.67 -6.97 8.47
N LEU A 52 36.93 -6.65 8.74
CA LEU A 52 37.38 -5.32 9.15
C LEU A 52 38.22 -4.63 8.08
N ASN A 53 38.14 -3.30 8.08
CA ASN A 53 38.99 -2.29 7.42
C ASN A 53 38.60 -1.80 6.02
N ASN A 54 38.64 -0.46 5.91
CA ASN A 54 38.60 0.40 4.72
C ASN A 54 37.28 0.55 3.96
N HIS A 55 37.13 1.71 3.32
CA HIS A 55 35.84 2.26 2.92
C HIS A 55 35.36 1.77 1.54
N ARG A 56 34.26 1.03 1.54
CA ARG A 56 33.20 1.08 0.51
C ARG A 56 31.93 0.42 1.06
N TYR A 57 30.77 1.00 0.76
CA TYR A 57 29.51 0.25 0.76
C TYR A 57 29.32 -0.27 -0.66
N GLU A 58 29.76 -1.50 -0.92
CA GLU A 58 29.34 -2.22 -2.12
C GLU A 58 28.04 -2.97 -1.79
N ILE A 59 26.95 -2.56 -2.45
CA ILE A 59 25.69 -3.33 -2.43
C ILE A 59 25.94 -4.55 -3.31
N VAL A 60 26.37 -5.64 -2.69
CA VAL A 60 26.35 -6.96 -3.33
C VAL A 60 24.90 -7.44 -3.28
N ILE A 61 24.16 -7.24 -4.38
CA ILE A 61 22.87 -7.90 -4.57
C ILE A 61 23.12 -9.40 -4.40
N THR A 62 22.37 -10.02 -3.50
CA THR A 62 22.61 -11.40 -3.07
C THR A 62 21.32 -12.20 -3.23
N SER A 63 21.23 -12.93 -4.33
CA SER A 63 20.13 -13.83 -4.72
C SER A 63 18.82 -13.16 -5.14
N ILE A 64 18.73 -12.77 -6.42
CA ILE A 64 17.45 -12.73 -7.18
C ILE A 64 16.73 -14.06 -6.94
N SER A 65 15.49 -14.01 -6.45
CA SER A 65 14.76 -15.24 -6.11
C SER A 65 14.59 -16.17 -7.32
N PHE A 66 14.71 -17.48 -7.09
CA PHE A 66 14.79 -18.51 -8.13
C PHE A 66 13.71 -18.40 -9.22
N ALA A 67 12.45 -18.12 -8.87
CA ALA A 67 11.37 -17.99 -9.86
C ALA A 67 11.46 -16.72 -10.73
N VAL A 68 11.94 -15.60 -10.15
CA VAL A 68 12.23 -14.37 -10.91
C VAL A 68 13.43 -14.61 -11.83
N ARG A 69 14.43 -15.34 -11.33
CA ARG A 69 15.62 -15.75 -12.07
C ARG A 69 15.27 -16.63 -13.27
N GLU A 70 14.55 -17.73 -13.09
CA GLU A 70 14.05 -18.62 -14.17
C GLU A 70 13.34 -17.82 -15.28
N THR A 71 12.50 -16.85 -14.91
CA THR A 71 11.82 -15.96 -15.86
C THR A 71 12.81 -15.17 -16.71
N PHE A 72 13.84 -14.57 -16.10
CA PHE A 72 14.88 -13.85 -16.86
C PHE A 72 15.80 -14.78 -17.66
N LEU A 73 16.14 -15.97 -17.15
CA LEU A 73 16.93 -16.97 -17.88
C LEU A 73 16.23 -17.37 -19.18
N MET A 74 14.93 -17.70 -19.13
CA MET A 74 14.13 -17.97 -20.33
C MET A 74 14.11 -16.77 -21.28
N LYS A 75 14.01 -15.54 -20.76
CA LYS A 75 14.06 -14.31 -21.57
C LYS A 75 15.40 -14.06 -22.26
N ILE A 76 16.50 -14.64 -21.77
CA ILE A 76 17.81 -14.68 -22.44
C ILE A 76 18.14 -16.05 -23.07
N GLY A 77 17.18 -16.98 -23.13
CA GLY A 77 17.29 -18.26 -23.84
C GLY A 77 17.97 -19.41 -23.09
N LEU A 78 18.46 -19.15 -21.88
CA LEU A 78 18.98 -20.18 -20.97
C LEU A 78 17.81 -20.98 -20.38
N LYS A 79 17.92 -22.30 -20.36
CA LYS A 79 16.91 -23.25 -19.88
C LYS A 79 17.29 -23.85 -18.52
N GLU A 80 18.57 -24.04 -18.27
CA GLU A 80 19.10 -24.50 -16.98
C GLU A 80 19.85 -23.36 -16.26
N GLU A 81 19.81 -23.30 -14.93
CA GLU A 81 20.61 -22.32 -14.17
C GLU A 81 22.03 -22.87 -13.94
N GLN A 82 23.05 -22.06 -14.24
CA GLN A 82 24.44 -22.30 -13.84
C GLN A 82 24.97 -21.16 -12.97
N TRP A 83 26.06 -21.45 -12.27
CA TRP A 83 26.73 -20.49 -11.40
C TRP A 83 27.26 -19.29 -12.22
N GLY A 84 26.82 -18.09 -11.87
CA GLY A 84 27.14 -16.84 -12.56
C GLY A 84 25.99 -16.24 -13.38
N ASP A 85 24.93 -16.99 -13.68
CA ASP A 85 23.84 -16.53 -14.56
C ASP A 85 23.02 -15.36 -13.98
N GLU A 86 22.92 -15.29 -12.65
CA GLU A 86 22.38 -14.13 -11.94
C GLU A 86 23.14 -12.84 -12.28
N GLN A 87 24.47 -12.88 -12.19
CA GLN A 87 25.32 -11.72 -12.48
C GLN A 87 25.29 -11.35 -13.97
N LEU A 88 24.85 -12.27 -14.83
CA LEU A 88 24.61 -12.03 -16.25
C LEU A 88 23.26 -11.32 -16.46
N VAL A 89 22.22 -11.68 -15.71
CA VAL A 89 20.91 -11.01 -15.71
C VAL A 89 20.99 -9.61 -15.07
N GLU A 90 21.65 -9.47 -13.91
CA GLU A 90 21.84 -8.20 -13.21
C GLU A 90 22.55 -7.17 -14.09
N LYS A 91 23.71 -7.53 -14.66
CA LYS A 91 24.45 -6.67 -15.59
C LYS A 91 23.61 -6.27 -16.81
N LEU A 92 22.77 -7.16 -17.34
CA LEU A 92 21.91 -6.82 -18.47
C LEU A 92 20.91 -5.72 -18.09
N LEU A 93 20.26 -5.87 -16.93
CA LEU A 93 19.29 -4.89 -16.42
C LEU A 93 19.95 -3.55 -16.07
N ASP A 94 21.13 -3.56 -15.43
CA ASP A 94 21.93 -2.37 -15.13
C ASP A 94 22.33 -1.61 -16.41
N MET A 95 22.79 -2.32 -17.44
CA MET A 95 23.12 -1.71 -18.74
C MET A 95 21.88 -1.13 -19.42
N MET A 96 20.72 -1.79 -19.32
CA MET A 96 19.46 -1.28 -19.86
C MET A 96 19.01 -0.01 -19.14
N GLN A 97 19.10 0.04 -17.81
CA GLN A 97 18.79 1.23 -17.01
C GLN A 97 19.73 2.40 -17.35
N GLN A 98 21.04 2.16 -17.42
CA GLN A 98 22.03 3.21 -17.68
C GLN A 98 21.98 3.77 -19.11
N THR A 99 21.62 2.95 -20.11
CA THR A 99 21.51 3.39 -21.51
C THR A 99 20.11 3.89 -21.89
N GLY A 100 19.08 3.61 -21.07
CA GLY A 100 17.68 3.83 -21.42
C GLY A 100 17.20 2.89 -22.54
N ALA A 101 17.78 1.69 -22.66
CA ALA A 101 17.33 0.69 -23.63
C ALA A 101 15.90 0.21 -23.28
N ASP A 102 15.07 -0.02 -24.30
CA ASP A 102 13.67 -0.38 -24.11
C ASP A 102 13.55 -1.82 -23.61
N PHE A 103 12.79 -2.04 -22.53
CA PHE A 103 12.77 -3.31 -21.83
C PHE A 103 12.36 -4.47 -22.74
N THR A 104 11.17 -4.35 -23.35
CA THR A 104 10.62 -5.38 -24.24
C THR A 104 11.43 -5.55 -25.51
N ALA A 105 11.79 -4.46 -26.19
CA ALA A 105 12.54 -4.54 -27.44
C ALA A 105 13.95 -5.09 -27.24
N THR A 106 14.59 -4.90 -26.08
CA THR A 106 15.89 -5.51 -25.78
C THR A 106 15.82 -7.03 -25.76
N PHE A 107 14.95 -7.61 -24.93
CA PHE A 107 14.82 -9.07 -24.86
C PHE A 107 14.28 -9.67 -26.17
N ARG A 108 13.43 -8.93 -26.91
CA ARG A 108 12.99 -9.36 -28.24
C ARG A 108 14.13 -9.38 -29.24
N GLN A 109 14.93 -8.33 -29.32
CA GLN A 109 16.01 -8.22 -30.29
C GLN A 109 17.16 -9.18 -29.98
N LEU A 110 17.38 -9.54 -28.70
CA LEU A 110 18.25 -10.67 -28.30
C LEU A 110 17.78 -12.02 -28.85
N ALA A 111 16.48 -12.20 -29.11
CA ALA A 111 15.88 -13.41 -29.70
C ALA A 111 15.91 -13.41 -31.24
N GLU A 112 16.30 -12.29 -31.86
CA GLU A 112 16.24 -12.11 -33.32
C GLU A 112 17.60 -12.13 -34.01
N LEU A 113 18.68 -11.97 -33.25
CA LEU A 113 20.06 -12.15 -33.69
C LEU A 113 20.66 -13.41 -33.07
N GLU A 114 21.57 -14.05 -33.81
CA GLU A 114 22.49 -15.01 -33.22
C GLU A 114 23.55 -14.28 -32.37
N PRO A 115 24.10 -14.93 -31.32
CA PRO A 115 25.20 -14.36 -30.54
C PRO A 115 26.47 -14.06 -31.36
N CYS A 116 26.62 -14.65 -32.55
CA CYS A 116 27.70 -14.35 -33.49
C CYS A 116 27.44 -13.06 -34.32
N GLU A 117 26.18 -12.66 -34.49
CA GLU A 117 25.80 -11.42 -35.19
C GLU A 117 25.88 -10.20 -34.27
N MET A 118 25.71 -10.40 -32.95
CA MET A 118 25.73 -9.35 -31.93
C MET A 118 27.08 -8.61 -31.77
N VAL A 119 28.15 -9.04 -32.44
CA VAL A 119 29.42 -8.30 -32.55
C VAL A 119 29.54 -7.42 -33.80
N SER A 120 28.60 -7.53 -34.75
CA SER A 120 28.59 -6.74 -35.98
C SER A 120 27.83 -5.43 -35.78
N GLU A 121 28.51 -4.30 -35.92
CA GLU A 121 27.89 -2.96 -35.85
C GLU A 121 26.75 -2.77 -36.85
N ILE A 122 26.79 -3.48 -38.00
CA ILE A 122 25.73 -3.46 -39.01
C ILE A 122 24.48 -4.15 -38.46
N LYS A 123 24.62 -5.35 -37.89
CA LYS A 123 23.51 -6.14 -37.33
C LYS A 123 22.93 -5.52 -36.06
N LEU A 124 23.78 -4.98 -35.17
CA LEU A 124 23.32 -4.13 -34.07
C LEU A 124 22.62 -2.87 -34.59
N GLY A 125 23.11 -2.30 -35.70
CA GLY A 125 22.53 -1.15 -36.38
C GLY A 125 21.05 -1.31 -36.76
N GLU A 126 20.65 -2.53 -37.13
CA GLU A 126 19.27 -2.92 -37.45
C GLU A 126 18.35 -3.04 -36.21
N LYS A 127 18.94 -3.18 -35.01
CA LYS A 127 18.23 -3.51 -33.77
C LYS A 127 18.31 -2.35 -32.76
N TRP A 128 17.39 -1.39 -32.89
CA TRP A 128 17.46 -0.08 -32.23
C TRP A 128 17.64 -0.09 -30.70
N SER A 129 17.13 -1.10 -29.99
CA SER A 129 17.28 -1.21 -28.54
C SER A 129 18.62 -1.84 -28.18
N LEU A 130 19.05 -2.88 -28.90
CA LEU A 130 20.40 -3.43 -28.77
C LEU A 130 21.48 -2.42 -29.14
N LYS A 131 21.27 -1.58 -30.15
CA LYS A 131 22.18 -0.48 -30.51
C LYS A 131 22.37 0.54 -29.38
N ARG A 132 21.30 0.81 -28.62
CA ARG A 132 21.35 1.68 -27.43
C ARG A 132 22.07 0.97 -26.29
N LEU A 133 21.76 -0.30 -26.04
CA LEU A 133 22.42 -1.13 -25.02
C LEU A 133 23.93 -1.29 -25.30
N SER A 134 24.31 -1.53 -26.55
CA SER A 134 25.70 -1.76 -26.97
C SER A 134 26.59 -0.53 -26.89
N SER A 135 26.02 0.64 -26.59
CA SER A 135 26.82 1.83 -26.25
C SER A 135 27.38 1.79 -24.81
N HIS A 136 26.92 0.85 -23.98
CA HIS A 136 27.45 0.66 -22.63
C HIS A 136 28.85 0.01 -22.66
N ALA A 137 29.79 0.55 -21.86
CA ALA A 137 31.18 0.09 -21.84
C ALA A 137 31.35 -1.40 -21.47
N SER A 138 30.39 -2.00 -20.77
CA SER A 138 30.40 -3.42 -20.39
C SER A 138 29.82 -4.36 -21.47
N TRP A 139 29.26 -3.84 -22.58
CA TRP A 139 28.54 -4.64 -23.58
C TRP A 139 29.35 -5.84 -24.11
N GLY A 140 30.60 -5.61 -24.56
CA GLY A 140 31.43 -6.70 -25.10
C GLY A 140 31.73 -7.78 -24.04
N CYS A 141 32.06 -7.35 -22.82
CA CYS A 141 32.34 -8.25 -21.69
C CYS A 141 31.10 -9.07 -21.29
N TRP A 142 29.90 -8.46 -21.33
CA TRP A 142 28.64 -9.14 -21.11
C TRP A 142 28.31 -10.14 -22.24
N LEU A 143 28.50 -9.72 -23.50
CA LEU A 143 28.24 -10.55 -24.67
C LEU A 143 29.15 -11.77 -24.73
N ASP A 144 30.43 -11.65 -24.37
CA ASP A 144 31.33 -12.80 -24.30
C ASP A 144 30.97 -13.74 -23.14
N GLN A 145 30.58 -13.21 -21.97
CA GLN A 145 30.04 -14.02 -20.87
C GLN A 145 28.77 -14.77 -21.28
N TYR A 146 27.87 -14.12 -22.03
CA TYR A 146 26.65 -14.73 -22.59
C TYR A 146 26.94 -15.80 -23.65
N ARG A 147 27.92 -15.56 -24.53
CA ARG A 147 28.35 -16.51 -25.57
C ARG A 147 28.99 -17.76 -24.97
N GLU A 148 29.93 -17.60 -24.03
CA GLU A 148 30.46 -18.73 -23.26
C GLU A 148 29.36 -19.53 -22.58
N ARG A 149 28.35 -18.83 -22.04
CA ARG A 149 27.27 -19.45 -21.29
C ARG A 149 26.33 -20.26 -22.20
N LEU A 150 26.06 -19.80 -23.42
CA LEU A 150 25.32 -20.56 -24.43
C LEU A 150 26.11 -21.77 -24.96
N VAL A 151 27.44 -21.67 -25.12
CA VAL A 151 28.28 -22.83 -25.49
C VAL A 151 28.19 -23.93 -24.41
N LYS A 152 28.18 -23.55 -23.13
CA LYS A 152 27.97 -24.47 -21.99
C LYS A 152 26.55 -25.08 -21.99
N GLU A 153 25.52 -24.29 -22.33
CA GLU A 153 24.12 -24.75 -22.46
C GLU A 153 23.95 -25.77 -23.62
N ALA A 154 24.67 -25.59 -24.73
CA ALA A 154 24.66 -26.47 -25.88
C ALA A 154 25.44 -27.79 -25.68
N GLY A 155 26.12 -27.96 -24.54
CA GLY A 155 26.95 -29.14 -24.27
C GLY A 155 28.24 -29.22 -25.10
N VAL A 156 28.61 -28.16 -25.81
CA VAL A 156 29.78 -28.13 -26.69
C VAL A 156 31.04 -27.84 -25.87
N LEU A 157 31.95 -28.81 -25.80
CA LEU A 157 33.26 -28.61 -25.14
C LEU A 157 34.11 -27.62 -25.95
N PRO A 158 34.79 -26.65 -25.29
CA PRO A 158 35.67 -25.72 -25.98
C PRO A 158 36.90 -26.47 -26.53
N VAL A 159 37.04 -26.47 -27.86
CA VAL A 159 38.20 -27.06 -28.54
C VAL A 159 39.42 -26.15 -28.35
N ASN A 160 40.55 -26.72 -27.96
CA ASN A 160 41.80 -25.98 -27.73
C ASN A 160 42.27 -25.23 -28.98
N SER A 161 42.74 -24.01 -28.80
CA SER A 161 43.29 -23.19 -29.88
C SER A 161 44.55 -23.81 -30.50
N ARG A 162 44.57 -24.00 -31.83
CA ARG A 162 45.62 -23.45 -32.72
C ARG A 162 45.41 -23.61 -34.22
N ASP A 163 44.60 -24.56 -34.69
CA ASP A 163 44.27 -24.69 -36.11
C ASP A 163 42.85 -24.23 -36.42
N CYS A 164 42.70 -23.40 -37.46
CA CYS A 164 41.42 -22.83 -37.88
C CYS A 164 40.69 -23.75 -38.89
N THR A 165 40.48 -25.01 -38.51
CA THR A 165 39.61 -25.95 -39.23
C THR A 165 38.62 -26.57 -38.26
N VAL A 166 37.40 -26.05 -38.25
CA VAL A 166 36.29 -26.67 -37.50
C VAL A 166 35.95 -28.00 -38.18
N THR A 167 36.46 -29.11 -37.63
CA THR A 167 35.86 -30.41 -37.89
C THR A 167 34.43 -30.37 -37.36
N ALA A 168 33.47 -30.68 -38.23
CA ALA A 168 32.07 -30.42 -37.95
C ALA A 168 31.58 -31.20 -36.72
N VAL A 169 31.40 -30.49 -35.59
CA VAL A 169 30.28 -30.79 -34.69
C VAL A 169 29.04 -30.70 -35.57
N ASP A 170 28.23 -31.75 -35.58
CA ASP A 170 27.23 -31.98 -36.63
C ASP A 170 26.34 -30.74 -36.77
N ALA A 171 26.34 -30.10 -37.95
CA ALA A 171 25.81 -28.73 -38.10
C ALA A 171 24.29 -28.67 -37.80
N SER A 172 23.62 -29.80 -38.02
CA SER A 172 22.29 -30.15 -37.51
C SER A 172 22.13 -29.86 -36.01
N SER A 173 23.02 -30.37 -35.16
CA SER A 173 22.94 -30.29 -33.70
C SER A 173 23.15 -28.88 -33.17
N SER A 174 24.12 -28.13 -33.72
CA SER A 174 24.34 -26.73 -33.34
C SER A 174 23.18 -25.83 -33.82
N GLY A 175 22.67 -26.07 -35.03
CA GLY A 175 21.49 -25.34 -35.55
C GLY A 175 20.24 -25.65 -34.74
N MET A 176 19.99 -26.92 -34.41
CA MET A 176 18.84 -27.34 -33.58
C MET A 176 18.87 -26.73 -32.18
N PHE A 177 20.05 -26.55 -31.56
CA PHE A 177 20.16 -25.84 -30.29
C PHE A 177 19.78 -24.36 -30.43
N GLU A 178 20.30 -23.66 -31.45
CA GLU A 178 20.05 -22.23 -31.65
C GLU A 178 18.59 -21.95 -32.06
N ASP A 179 18.01 -22.79 -32.95
CA ASP A 179 16.59 -22.77 -33.29
C ASP A 179 15.69 -22.95 -32.07
N GLU A 180 16.09 -23.81 -31.13
CA GLU A 180 15.34 -24.10 -29.90
C GLU A 180 15.52 -23.01 -28.82
N ARG A 181 16.74 -22.49 -28.62
CA ARG A 181 17.00 -21.26 -27.85
C ARG A 181 16.08 -20.14 -28.36
N ARG A 182 16.12 -19.89 -29.67
CA ARG A 182 15.37 -18.84 -30.35
C ARG A 182 13.87 -19.02 -30.19
N ARG A 183 13.34 -20.23 -30.45
CA ARG A 183 11.91 -20.57 -30.29
C ARG A 183 11.40 -20.29 -28.88
N ARG A 184 12.15 -20.66 -27.84
CA ARG A 184 11.81 -20.35 -26.44
C ARG A 184 11.85 -18.85 -26.14
N MET A 185 12.88 -18.14 -26.59
CA MET A 185 12.97 -16.70 -26.38
C MET A 185 11.82 -15.95 -27.07
N LEU A 186 11.44 -16.35 -28.28
CA LEU A 186 10.36 -15.74 -29.05
C LEU A 186 8.97 -15.97 -28.42
N SER A 187 8.75 -17.06 -27.66
CA SER A 187 7.49 -17.31 -26.95
C SER A 187 7.36 -16.61 -25.60
N VAL A 188 8.46 -16.10 -25.02
CA VAL A 188 8.44 -15.31 -23.76
C VAL A 188 8.74 -13.81 -23.97
N ASN A 189 9.22 -13.41 -25.14
CA ASN A 189 9.53 -12.02 -25.49
C ASN A 189 8.64 -11.53 -26.66
N PRO A 190 7.61 -10.71 -26.40
CA PRO A 190 6.76 -10.19 -27.46
C PRO A 190 7.48 -9.15 -28.31
N VAL A 191 7.09 -9.04 -29.58
CA VAL A 191 7.49 -7.96 -30.49
C VAL A 191 6.54 -6.75 -30.38
N TYR A 192 5.26 -7.00 -30.12
CA TYR A 192 4.25 -5.96 -29.95
C TYR A 192 3.74 -5.89 -28.51
N VAL A 193 3.73 -4.68 -27.97
CA VAL A 193 3.10 -4.34 -26.68
C VAL A 193 2.32 -3.04 -26.85
N PRO A 194 1.24 -2.80 -26.10
CA PRO A 194 0.45 -1.58 -26.21
C PRO A 194 1.24 -0.35 -25.72
N ARG A 195 2.03 0.26 -26.61
CA ARG A 195 2.82 1.46 -26.30
C ARG A 195 1.91 2.69 -26.25
N ASN A 196 2.04 3.52 -25.21
CA ASN A 196 1.20 4.71 -24.98
C ASN A 196 1.11 5.67 -26.18
N TRP A 197 2.15 5.75 -27.03
CA TRP A 197 2.15 6.57 -28.23
C TRP A 197 1.39 5.94 -29.41
N LEU A 198 1.44 4.62 -29.58
CA LEU A 198 0.61 3.91 -30.56
C LEU A 198 -0.88 4.04 -30.18
N LEU A 199 -1.17 3.95 -28.88
CA LEU A 199 -2.51 4.21 -28.34
C LEU A 199 -2.93 5.67 -28.55
N HIS A 200 -2.07 6.65 -28.28
CA HIS A 200 -2.41 8.06 -28.49
C HIS A 200 -2.54 8.44 -29.96
N GLU A 201 -1.67 7.98 -30.84
CA GLU A 201 -1.85 8.15 -32.29
C GLU A 201 -3.17 7.51 -32.76
N ALA A 202 -3.51 6.33 -32.26
CA ALA A 202 -4.77 5.68 -32.59
C ALA A 202 -5.99 6.45 -32.04
N ILE A 203 -5.84 7.14 -30.92
CA ILE A 203 -6.86 8.07 -30.38
C ILE A 203 -6.96 9.33 -31.24
N VAL A 204 -5.86 9.97 -31.61
CA VAL A 204 -5.84 11.20 -32.45
C VAL A 204 -6.37 10.95 -33.86
N ASP A 205 -6.09 9.77 -34.43
CA ASP A 205 -6.70 9.34 -35.69
C ASP A 205 -8.22 9.10 -35.51
N ALA A 206 -8.63 8.47 -34.41
CA ALA A 206 -10.05 8.18 -34.11
C ALA A 206 -10.89 9.40 -33.72
N GLU A 207 -10.27 10.44 -33.14
CA GLU A 207 -10.87 11.77 -32.92
C GLU A 207 -11.15 12.51 -34.24
N GLN A 208 -10.59 12.02 -35.36
CA GLN A 208 -10.84 12.48 -36.73
C GLN A 208 -11.64 11.43 -37.54
N ASP A 209 -12.39 10.55 -36.86
CA ASP A 209 -13.15 9.41 -37.41
C ASP A 209 -12.30 8.33 -38.15
N ASP A 210 -10.96 8.39 -38.10
CA ASP A 210 -10.08 7.38 -38.69
C ASP A 210 -9.73 6.24 -37.71
N TYR A 211 -10.71 5.39 -37.47
CA TYR A 211 -10.56 4.18 -36.64
C TYR A 211 -9.62 3.11 -37.22
N ARG A 212 -8.94 3.33 -38.37
CA ARG A 212 -8.08 2.31 -39.00
C ARG A 212 -6.86 1.96 -38.14
N LYS A 213 -6.23 2.93 -37.46
CA LYS A 213 -5.07 2.67 -36.59
C LYS A 213 -5.46 1.90 -35.32
N VAL A 214 -6.61 2.22 -34.70
CA VAL A 214 -7.17 1.46 -33.56
C VAL A 214 -7.43 0.00 -33.93
N ARG A 215 -8.17 -0.24 -35.03
CA ARG A 215 -8.53 -1.60 -35.47
C ARG A 215 -7.30 -2.43 -35.80
N PHE A 216 -6.32 -1.82 -36.47
CA PHE A 216 -5.07 -2.49 -36.82
C PHE A 216 -4.20 -2.79 -35.58
N LEU A 217 -4.13 -1.89 -34.59
CA LEU A 217 -3.43 -2.16 -33.33
C LEU A 217 -4.05 -3.32 -32.55
N LEU A 218 -5.37 -3.45 -32.55
CA LEU A 218 -6.09 -4.59 -31.96
C LEU A 218 -5.88 -5.91 -32.73
N GLU A 219 -5.74 -5.85 -34.05
CA GLU A 219 -5.34 -7.01 -34.87
C GLU A 219 -3.92 -7.47 -34.52
N VAL A 220 -2.98 -6.52 -34.45
CA VAL A 220 -1.56 -6.77 -34.14
C VAL A 220 -1.35 -7.35 -32.74
N LEU A 221 -2.06 -6.83 -31.72
CA LEU A 221 -1.93 -7.28 -30.33
C LEU A 221 -2.55 -8.65 -30.03
N ARG A 222 -3.24 -9.30 -30.99
CA ARG A 222 -3.72 -10.69 -30.83
C ARG A 222 -2.61 -11.72 -30.90
N ASN A 223 -1.59 -11.47 -31.72
CA ASN A 223 -0.42 -12.34 -31.86
C ASN A 223 0.87 -11.55 -31.50
N PRO A 224 1.02 -11.07 -30.24
CA PRO A 224 2.05 -10.10 -29.87
C PRO A 224 3.48 -10.66 -29.90
N PHE A 225 3.63 -11.99 -30.01
CA PHE A 225 4.89 -12.70 -30.11
C PHE A 225 5.32 -13.01 -31.56
N GLU A 226 4.42 -12.88 -32.53
CA GLU A 226 4.68 -13.17 -33.95
C GLU A 226 4.98 -11.87 -34.71
N VAL A 227 5.98 -11.87 -35.60
CA VAL A 227 6.29 -10.69 -36.43
C VAL A 227 5.27 -10.59 -37.57
N GLN A 228 4.60 -9.45 -37.66
CA GLN A 228 3.51 -9.21 -38.62
C GLN A 228 3.96 -8.18 -39.66
N PRO A 229 4.09 -8.56 -40.96
CA PRO A 229 4.73 -7.70 -41.97
C PRO A 229 4.12 -6.30 -42.13
N GLU A 230 2.79 -6.15 -41.96
CA GLU A 230 2.12 -4.84 -42.04
C GLU A 230 2.31 -4.00 -40.76
N ALA A 231 2.64 -4.62 -39.62
CA ALA A 231 2.93 -3.93 -38.37
C ALA A 231 4.35 -3.35 -38.35
N GLU A 232 5.32 -4.10 -38.89
CA GLU A 232 6.68 -3.61 -39.11
C GLU A 232 6.71 -2.44 -40.10
N LYS A 233 5.96 -2.53 -41.21
CA LYS A 233 5.80 -1.43 -42.18
C LYS A 233 5.24 -0.14 -41.58
N ARG A 234 4.51 -0.22 -40.47
CA ARG A 234 3.93 0.92 -39.74
C ARG A 234 4.71 1.29 -38.48
N GLY A 235 5.84 0.62 -38.21
CA GLY A 235 6.72 0.93 -37.08
C GLY A 235 6.19 0.52 -35.70
N PHE A 236 5.33 -0.49 -35.58
CA PHE A 236 4.71 -0.86 -34.30
C PHE A 236 5.72 -1.50 -33.32
N SER A 237 6.83 -2.02 -33.84
CA SER A 237 8.02 -2.49 -33.12
C SER A 237 9.09 -1.39 -32.89
N ALA A 238 8.90 -0.19 -33.45
CA ALA A 238 9.93 0.84 -33.53
C ALA A 238 10.14 1.59 -32.20
N GLN A 239 11.21 2.38 -32.15
CA GLN A 239 11.49 3.27 -31.02
C GLN A 239 10.35 4.28 -30.85
N PRO A 240 9.88 4.54 -29.62
CA PRO A 240 8.91 5.60 -29.35
C PRO A 240 9.35 6.98 -29.91
N PRO A 241 8.45 7.73 -30.57
CA PRO A 241 8.72 9.07 -31.04
C PRO A 241 8.88 10.04 -29.85
N GLN A 242 9.67 11.11 -30.03
CA GLN A 242 10.15 11.92 -28.90
C GLN A 242 9.05 12.65 -28.11
N TRP A 243 7.86 12.86 -28.68
CA TRP A 243 6.70 13.45 -28.00
C TRP A 243 5.93 12.45 -27.11
N ALA A 244 6.18 11.13 -27.24
CA ALA A 244 5.45 10.05 -26.58
C ALA A 244 5.43 10.12 -25.03
N TYR A 245 6.41 10.78 -24.43
CA TYR A 245 6.78 10.64 -23.04
C TYR A 245 5.92 11.49 -22.06
N ALA A 246 4.69 11.89 -22.43
CA ALA A 246 3.93 12.98 -21.77
C ALA A 246 2.38 12.85 -21.61
N LEU A 247 1.75 11.65 -21.66
CA LEU A 247 0.30 11.46 -21.97
C LEU A 247 -0.56 10.77 -20.86
N LYS A 248 -1.84 11.19 -20.59
CA LYS A 248 -2.75 10.79 -19.45
C LYS A 248 -4.31 11.13 -19.66
N ILE A 249 -5.39 10.44 -19.09
CA ILE A 249 -6.89 10.48 -19.52
C ILE A 249 -8.05 10.18 -18.39
N SER A 250 -9.42 10.51 -18.49
CA SER A 250 -10.53 10.45 -17.39
C SER A 250 -12.14 10.19 -17.64
N CYS A 251 -13.06 9.74 -16.67
CA CYS A 251 -14.62 9.75 -16.50
C CYS A 251 -15.31 9.11 -15.14
N SER A 252 -16.67 9.04 -14.77
CA SER A 252 -17.31 9.01 -13.33
C SER A 252 -18.39 7.99 -12.63
N THR A 253 -18.41 7.87 -11.25
CA THR A 253 -19.35 7.46 -10.03
C THR A 253 -20.52 6.39 -9.77
N ALA A 254 -20.81 5.95 -8.47
CA ALA A 254 -22.05 6.29 -7.59
C ALA A 254 -22.79 5.31 -6.52
N LEU A 255 -23.43 5.94 -5.47
CA LEU A 255 -24.55 5.65 -4.43
C LEU A 255 -24.33 4.70 -3.18
N ARG A 256 -25.04 4.58 -1.99
CA ARG A 256 -26.14 5.25 -1.11
C ARG A 256 -26.04 4.89 0.44
N THR A 257 -26.71 5.58 1.40
CA THR A 257 -26.72 5.40 2.91
C THR A 257 -28.11 4.97 3.52
N GLU A 258 -28.26 4.59 4.84
CA GLU A 258 -29.46 4.79 5.75
C GLU A 258 -29.51 3.97 7.10
N GLN A 259 -29.74 4.61 8.28
CA GLN A 259 -30.41 4.15 9.56
C GLN A 259 -29.76 4.72 10.86
N LYS A 260 -30.32 5.77 11.54
CA LYS A 260 -29.76 6.24 12.85
C LYS A 260 -30.60 7.21 13.76
N GLN A 261 -31.94 7.14 13.86
CA GLN A 261 -32.75 8.33 14.25
C GLN A 261 -33.69 8.28 15.50
N SER A 262 -33.48 7.44 16.53
CA SER A 262 -34.50 7.24 17.60
C SER A 262 -34.07 7.36 19.08
N LEU A 263 -32.93 7.97 19.41
CA LEU A 263 -32.44 8.09 20.81
C LEU A 263 -32.07 9.51 21.29
N LEU A 264 -32.23 10.54 20.47
CA LEU A 264 -31.80 11.92 20.79
C LEU A 264 -32.85 12.68 21.63
N GLY A 265 -32.82 12.47 22.95
CA GLY A 265 -33.49 13.37 23.90
C GLY A 265 -32.64 14.60 24.20
N ASN A 266 -33.11 15.80 23.79
CA ASN A 266 -32.56 17.15 24.04
C ASN A 266 -31.16 17.24 24.68
N MET A 267 -30.12 16.93 23.91
CA MET A 267 -28.74 17.24 24.27
C MET A 267 -28.50 18.75 24.16
N VAL A 268 -28.10 19.41 25.26
CA VAL A 268 -27.75 20.83 25.26
C VAL A 268 -26.25 20.98 24.98
N LEU A 269 -25.93 21.14 23.69
CA LEU A 269 -24.57 21.44 23.21
C LEU A 269 -24.06 22.77 23.77
N LYS A 270 -22.76 22.84 24.07
CA LYS A 270 -22.10 24.03 24.60
C LYS A 270 -21.80 25.02 23.49
N SER A 271 -22.47 26.18 23.50
CA SER A 271 -22.23 27.28 22.56
C SER A 271 -21.13 28.26 22.98
N ASN A 272 -20.60 28.10 24.20
CA ASN A 272 -19.54 28.90 24.78
C ASN A 272 -18.36 27.99 25.15
N PHE A 273 -17.18 28.23 24.59
CA PHE A 273 -15.99 27.41 24.84
C PHE A 273 -15.56 27.40 26.31
N LYS A 274 -15.82 28.50 27.05
CA LYS A 274 -15.43 28.66 28.47
C LYS A 274 -16.26 27.80 29.43
N GLU A 275 -17.33 27.20 28.93
CA GLU A 275 -18.14 26.21 29.64
C GLU A 275 -17.73 24.77 29.33
N TRP A 276 -16.86 24.55 28.34
CA TRP A 276 -16.30 23.25 28.02
C TRP A 276 -15.13 22.93 28.94
N LYS A 277 -15.33 21.97 29.84
CA LYS A 277 -14.34 21.56 30.83
C LYS A 277 -14.12 20.07 30.77
N PHE A 278 -12.86 19.69 30.87
CA PHE A 278 -12.43 18.32 31.12
C PHE A 278 -13.11 17.81 32.38
N ARG A 279 -13.88 16.72 32.22
CA ARG A 279 -14.58 16.04 33.31
C ARG A 279 -13.65 14.95 33.86
N SER A 280 -13.59 14.89 35.19
CA SER A 280 -12.64 14.11 36.00
C SER A 280 -11.16 14.46 35.78
N THR A 281 -10.32 14.02 36.73
CA THR A 281 -8.87 13.93 36.51
C THR A 281 -8.60 12.89 35.42
N PRO A 282 -7.68 13.14 34.46
CA PRO A 282 -7.37 12.17 33.42
C PRO A 282 -6.87 10.84 33.98
N ASN A 283 -7.42 9.72 33.48
CA ASN A 283 -7.02 8.38 33.93
C ASN A 283 -5.51 8.13 33.75
N TYR A 284 -4.87 8.71 32.73
CA TYR A 284 -3.43 8.57 32.49
C TYR A 284 -2.53 9.12 33.61
N ALA A 285 -3.06 9.95 34.53
CA ALA A 285 -2.32 10.40 35.72
C ALA A 285 -1.99 9.26 36.71
N ALA A 286 -2.57 8.06 36.51
CA ALA A 286 -2.19 6.84 37.22
C ALA A 286 -0.94 6.13 36.62
N LEU A 287 -0.45 6.57 35.45
CA LEU A 287 0.76 6.04 34.82
C LEU A 287 2.00 6.87 35.24
N PRO A 288 3.20 6.27 35.22
CA PRO A 288 4.44 7.01 35.48
C PRO A 288 4.65 8.18 34.50
N ILE A 289 4.81 9.39 35.03
CA ILE A 289 5.01 10.64 34.29
C ILE A 289 6.36 11.26 34.66
N ASP A 290 7.07 11.72 33.65
CA ASP A 290 8.24 12.60 33.77
C ASP A 290 7.76 14.05 33.84
N GLU A 291 7.73 14.62 35.05
CA GLU A 291 7.15 15.94 35.35
C GLU A 291 7.99 17.14 34.87
N ASN A 292 9.29 16.97 34.61
CA ASN A 292 10.21 18.09 34.30
C ASN A 292 11.23 17.71 33.20
N PRO A 293 10.78 17.38 31.98
CA PRO A 293 11.66 17.07 30.87
C PRO A 293 12.51 18.26 30.40
N GLU A 294 13.75 18.00 29.99
CA GLU A 294 14.51 18.91 29.12
C GLU A 294 13.97 18.80 27.69
N TYR A 295 12.85 19.47 27.42
CA TYR A 295 12.01 19.23 26.24
C TYR A 295 12.59 19.71 24.90
N ASN A 296 13.55 20.64 24.95
CA ASN A 296 14.31 21.12 23.80
C ASN A 296 15.58 20.29 23.50
N VAL A 297 15.80 19.18 24.21
CA VAL A 297 16.92 18.26 23.99
C VAL A 297 16.39 16.84 23.78
N PRO A 298 16.67 16.20 22.62
CA PRO A 298 16.21 14.84 22.34
C PRO A 298 16.73 13.82 23.35
N THR A 299 15.85 13.38 24.25
CA THR A 299 16.23 12.66 25.48
C THR A 299 15.60 11.28 25.54
N ALA A 300 16.42 10.27 25.86
CA ALA A 300 15.96 8.92 26.12
C ALA A 300 15.35 8.81 27.53
N VAL A 301 14.17 9.40 27.71
CA VAL A 301 13.32 9.29 28.91
C VAL A 301 13.16 7.82 29.31
N LYS A 302 13.10 7.53 30.61
CA LYS A 302 13.00 6.18 31.20
C LYS A 302 12.02 6.15 32.35
N ASP A 303 11.53 4.94 32.64
CA ASP A 303 10.62 4.64 33.76
C ASP A 303 9.33 5.49 33.77
N ALA A 304 9.04 6.16 32.64
CA ALA A 304 7.89 7.02 32.40
C ALA A 304 7.24 6.68 31.05
N VAL A 305 5.91 6.80 30.99
CA VAL A 305 5.11 6.61 29.77
C VAL A 305 4.97 7.92 28.99
N PHE A 306 4.90 9.05 29.70
CA PHE A 306 4.73 10.40 29.15
C PHE A 306 5.68 11.40 29.83
N SER A 307 6.06 12.46 29.13
CA SER A 307 6.83 13.60 29.66
C SER A 307 6.03 14.90 29.53
N LYS A 308 6.02 15.70 30.58
CA LYS A 308 5.21 16.91 30.72
C LYS A 308 5.81 18.09 29.95
N VAL A 309 5.32 18.30 28.72
CA VAL A 309 5.85 19.30 27.79
C VAL A 309 4.83 20.44 27.58
N PRO A 310 5.24 21.72 27.69
CA PRO A 310 4.38 22.86 27.39
C PRO A 310 4.08 22.97 25.90
N THR A 311 3.03 23.70 25.54
CA THR A 311 2.76 24.03 24.14
C THR A 311 3.60 25.24 23.69
N GLU A 312 4.09 25.20 22.46
CA GLU A 312 4.58 26.38 21.74
C GLU A 312 3.50 26.88 20.77
N PRO A 313 2.84 28.01 21.02
CA PRO A 313 1.76 28.49 20.17
C PRO A 313 2.18 28.73 18.71
N LEU A 314 1.22 28.68 17.78
CA LEU A 314 1.38 29.32 16.47
C LEU A 314 1.46 30.84 16.65
N ALA A 315 2.52 31.45 16.14
CA ALA A 315 2.70 32.90 16.13
C ALA A 315 2.01 33.57 14.93
N GLY A 316 1.71 34.86 15.04
CA GLY A 316 1.20 35.70 13.95
C GLY A 316 -0.30 35.54 13.68
N THR A 317 -0.71 35.82 12.46
CA THR A 317 -2.12 35.83 12.05
C THR A 317 -2.66 34.41 11.91
N LEU A 318 -3.61 34.05 12.76
CA LEU A 318 -4.24 32.72 12.81
C LEU A 318 -5.53 32.68 11.98
N HIS A 319 -5.76 31.55 11.30
CA HIS A 319 -7.00 31.29 10.57
C HIS A 319 -7.54 29.89 10.87
N LEU A 320 -8.85 29.77 11.13
CA LEU A 320 -9.55 28.49 11.08
C LEU A 320 -9.70 28.05 9.62
N VAL A 321 -8.94 27.03 9.21
CA VAL A 321 -9.11 26.41 7.88
C VAL A 321 -10.49 25.76 7.84
N CYS A 322 -10.78 24.90 8.81
CA CYS A 322 -12.05 24.19 8.93
C CYS A 322 -12.18 23.52 10.31
N ALA A 323 -13.39 23.08 10.62
CA ALA A 323 -13.71 22.19 11.73
C ALA A 323 -14.71 21.12 11.27
N SER A 324 -14.80 20.01 12.00
CA SER A 324 -15.80 18.97 11.80
C SER A 324 -16.93 19.14 12.81
N ASP A 325 -18.12 19.53 12.32
CA ASP A 325 -19.30 19.68 13.17
C ASP A 325 -19.55 18.39 13.98
N ASP A 326 -19.41 17.24 13.33
CA ASP A 326 -19.70 15.93 13.91
C ASP A 326 -18.70 15.58 15.02
N ALA A 327 -17.41 15.87 14.82
CA ALA A 327 -16.40 15.67 15.86
C ALA A 327 -16.63 16.61 17.06
N LEU A 328 -17.04 17.86 16.82
CA LEU A 328 -17.40 18.81 17.88
C LEU A 328 -18.65 18.36 18.65
N THR A 329 -19.72 17.96 17.96
CA THR A 329 -21.02 17.68 18.59
C THR A 329 -21.11 16.28 19.19
N ASP A 330 -20.62 15.24 18.52
CA ASP A 330 -20.75 13.86 19.02
C ASP A 330 -19.72 13.52 20.09
N LEU A 331 -18.52 14.12 20.04
CA LEU A 331 -17.37 13.67 20.82
C LEU A 331 -16.96 14.67 21.91
N LEU A 332 -17.21 15.96 21.71
CA LEU A 332 -16.82 17.03 22.63
C LEU A 332 -18.01 17.81 23.23
N ASP A 333 -19.26 17.50 22.83
CA ASP A 333 -20.49 18.22 23.21
C ASP A 333 -20.48 19.73 22.89
N LEU A 334 -19.65 20.16 21.93
CA LEU A 334 -19.51 21.54 21.49
C LEU A 334 -20.50 21.84 20.35
N HIS A 335 -21.19 22.96 20.42
CA HIS A 335 -22.00 23.46 19.31
C HIS A 335 -21.07 23.99 18.21
N PRO A 336 -21.31 23.73 16.90
CA PRO A 336 -20.35 24.05 15.84
C PRO A 336 -19.94 25.53 15.75
N SER A 337 -20.78 26.46 16.22
CA SER A 337 -20.43 27.89 16.31
C SER A 337 -19.23 28.20 17.21
N VAL A 338 -18.83 27.28 18.09
CA VAL A 338 -17.62 27.41 18.92
C VAL A 338 -16.35 27.40 18.06
N ALA A 339 -16.36 26.74 16.90
CA ALA A 339 -15.17 26.63 16.05
C ALA A 339 -14.62 27.99 15.57
N GLU A 340 -15.51 28.95 15.33
CA GLU A 340 -15.17 30.30 14.85
C GLU A 340 -14.97 31.30 16.02
N SER A 341 -14.89 30.83 17.29
CA SER A 341 -14.57 31.68 18.45
C SER A 341 -13.06 31.86 18.62
N GLU A 342 -12.64 33.07 19.00
CA GLU A 342 -11.22 33.40 19.20
C GLU A 342 -10.57 32.48 20.24
N GLU A 343 -11.27 32.17 21.33
CA GLU A 343 -10.73 31.32 22.41
C GLU A 343 -10.53 29.86 21.98
N PHE A 344 -11.38 29.34 21.09
CA PHE A 344 -11.22 28.01 20.51
C PHE A 344 -10.08 27.98 19.48
N ILE A 345 -10.00 28.99 18.60
CA ILE A 345 -8.92 29.11 17.61
C ILE A 345 -7.56 29.23 18.31
N ASN A 346 -7.46 30.06 19.34
CA ASN A 346 -6.25 30.23 20.16
C ASN A 346 -5.89 28.94 20.92
N PHE A 347 -6.86 28.21 21.46
CA PHE A 347 -6.63 26.89 22.09
C PHE A 347 -6.09 25.86 21.10
N VAL A 348 -6.70 25.73 19.91
CA VAL A 348 -6.21 24.81 18.85
C VAL A 348 -4.85 25.26 18.31
N ALA A 349 -4.55 26.56 18.31
CA ALA A 349 -3.24 27.10 18.01
C ALA A 349 -2.19 26.88 19.12
N GLY A 350 -2.54 26.24 20.23
CA GLY A 350 -1.64 25.92 21.33
C GLY A 350 -1.39 27.08 22.31
N MET A 351 -2.28 28.06 22.42
CA MET A 351 -2.17 29.13 23.42
C MET A 351 -2.74 28.70 24.78
N GLU A 352 -1.89 28.72 25.81
CA GLU A 352 -2.35 28.58 27.20
C GLU A 352 -3.19 29.79 27.64
N GLY A 353 -4.20 29.55 28.50
CA GLY A 353 -4.80 30.60 29.32
C GLY A 353 -6.02 31.36 28.76
N THR A 354 -6.73 30.87 27.73
CA THR A 354 -7.95 31.51 27.19
C THR A 354 -9.20 31.39 28.08
N SER A 355 -9.07 31.75 29.36
CA SER A 355 -10.17 31.94 30.34
C SER A 355 -11.03 30.69 30.64
N LEU A 356 -10.44 29.50 30.53
CA LEU A 356 -10.90 28.32 31.24
C LEU A 356 -10.16 28.20 32.58
N ASP A 357 -10.87 28.34 33.70
CA ASP A 357 -10.39 27.87 35.00
C ASP A 357 -10.37 26.32 34.98
N ILE A 358 -9.27 25.77 34.48
CA ILE A 358 -8.93 24.34 34.58
C ILE A 358 -8.22 24.19 35.93
N GLY A 359 -8.97 23.75 36.95
CA GLY A 359 -8.59 23.95 38.35
C GLY A 359 -7.30 23.24 38.78
N GLN A 360 -6.22 24.01 38.93
CA GLN A 360 -4.99 23.66 39.68
C GLN A 360 -4.23 22.37 39.29
N THR A 361 -4.33 21.90 38.04
CA THR A 361 -3.33 20.95 37.47
C THR A 361 -2.76 21.36 36.12
N SER A 362 -3.44 22.25 35.36
CA SER A 362 -3.22 22.44 33.91
C SER A 362 -1.94 23.18 33.49
N SER A 363 -0.80 22.49 33.63
CA SER A 363 0.41 22.69 32.83
C SER A 363 0.80 21.36 32.16
N GLU A 364 -0.21 20.65 31.68
CA GLU A 364 -0.17 19.21 31.40
C GLU A 364 -0.22 18.90 29.90
N MET A 365 0.80 18.21 29.41
CA MET A 365 0.76 17.28 28.27
C MET A 365 0.11 17.81 26.98
N ALA A 366 0.86 18.57 26.17
CA ALA A 366 0.46 18.96 24.81
C ALA A 366 -0.03 17.80 23.90
N GLU A 367 0.38 16.55 24.20
CA GLU A 367 0.02 15.37 23.42
C GLU A 367 -1.22 14.60 23.94
N LEU A 368 -1.66 14.77 25.18
CA LEU A 368 -2.86 14.09 25.71
C LEU A 368 -3.66 15.02 26.62
N ILE A 369 -4.77 15.53 26.09
CA ILE A 369 -5.87 16.14 26.85
C ILE A 369 -6.94 15.05 27.11
N TYR A 370 -7.88 15.22 28.03
CA TYR A 370 -8.92 14.22 28.34
C TYR A 370 -10.32 14.85 28.51
N SER A 371 -11.32 14.32 27.80
CA SER A 371 -12.71 14.77 27.86
C SER A 371 -13.68 13.58 27.91
N GLU A 372 -14.45 13.45 28.98
CA GLU A 372 -15.64 12.58 29.03
C GLU A 372 -16.86 13.35 28.49
N ASN A 373 -17.51 12.84 27.45
CA ASN A 373 -18.70 13.48 26.86
C ASN A 373 -19.99 13.13 27.63
N ILE A 374 -21.14 13.72 27.28
CA ILE A 374 -22.45 13.43 27.91
C ILE A 374 -22.97 12.01 27.67
N LYS A 375 -22.31 11.19 26.83
CA LYS A 375 -22.61 9.77 26.63
C LYS A 375 -21.81 8.86 27.58
N GLY A 376 -20.83 9.41 28.30
CA GLY A 376 -19.87 8.64 29.12
C GLY A 376 -18.69 8.09 28.32
N GLU A 377 -18.49 8.54 27.08
CA GLU A 377 -17.36 8.14 26.23
C GLU A 377 -16.14 9.00 26.55
N SER A 378 -14.96 8.39 26.64
CA SER A 378 -13.69 9.09 26.80
C SER A 378 -13.09 9.48 25.45
N TRP A 379 -12.67 10.72 25.31
CA TRP A 379 -11.97 11.23 24.13
C TRP A 379 -10.72 12.02 24.54
N GLN A 380 -9.63 11.81 23.83
CA GLN A 380 -8.31 12.41 24.08
C GLN A 380 -7.92 13.38 22.96
N PRO A 381 -8.13 14.70 23.13
CA PRO A 381 -7.60 15.69 22.18
C PRO A 381 -6.07 15.74 22.18
N GLN A 382 -5.51 15.92 20.98
CA GLN A 382 -4.07 16.00 20.75
C GLN A 382 -3.78 17.05 19.66
N LEU A 383 -2.87 18.00 19.95
CA LEU A 383 -2.55 19.12 19.06
C LEU A 383 -1.33 18.79 18.18
N LYS A 384 -1.53 18.18 17.02
CA LYS A 384 -0.40 17.77 16.16
C LYS A 384 0.24 19.01 15.51
N GLY A 385 1.47 19.32 15.92
CA GLY A 385 2.24 20.50 15.47
C GLY A 385 2.51 21.55 16.55
N SER A 386 2.24 21.23 17.82
CA SER A 386 2.24 22.16 18.95
C SER A 386 3.61 22.56 19.52
N GLY A 387 4.74 22.19 18.91
CA GLY A 387 6.09 22.54 19.40
C GLY A 387 7.00 21.34 19.61
N GLU A 388 8.25 21.60 20.03
CA GLU A 388 9.24 20.56 20.28
C GLU A 388 9.00 19.78 21.58
N THR A 389 9.37 18.49 21.57
CA THR A 389 9.30 17.59 22.73
C THR A 389 10.61 16.81 22.87
N PRO A 390 10.88 16.11 23.99
CA PRO A 390 12.04 15.22 24.12
C PRO A 390 12.12 14.14 23.02
N TYR A 391 11.02 13.92 22.29
CA TYR A 391 10.86 12.91 21.27
C TYR A 391 11.06 13.45 19.83
N SER A 392 11.21 14.77 19.65
CA SER A 392 11.36 15.46 18.34
C SER A 392 12.56 15.01 17.49
N ARG A 393 13.64 14.50 18.12
CA ARG A 393 14.91 14.09 17.50
C ARG A 393 15.63 15.20 16.72
N PHE A 394 15.23 15.44 15.48
CA PHE A 394 15.80 16.43 14.56
C PHE A 394 14.70 17.21 13.80
N GLY A 395 13.43 17.02 14.16
CA GLY A 395 12.31 17.80 13.66
C GLY A 395 11.96 18.95 14.61
N ASP A 396 11.42 20.02 14.06
CA ASP A 396 11.03 21.27 14.76
C ASP A 396 9.68 21.17 15.51
N GLY A 397 9.15 19.96 15.72
CA GLY A 397 7.85 19.74 16.36
C GLY A 397 6.62 20.24 15.58
N ARG A 398 6.77 20.78 14.35
CA ARG A 398 5.67 21.41 13.60
C ARG A 398 5.05 20.55 12.51
N ALA A 399 3.72 20.66 12.38
CA ALA A 399 3.00 20.22 11.19
C ALA A 399 2.84 21.38 10.20
N VAL A 400 2.61 21.06 8.92
CA VAL A 400 2.41 22.05 7.86
C VAL A 400 1.00 21.99 7.29
N LEU A 401 0.54 23.07 6.67
CA LEU A 401 -0.82 23.17 6.13
C LEU A 401 -1.18 21.97 5.23
N ARG A 402 -0.30 21.58 4.29
CA ARG A 402 -0.59 20.46 3.37
C ARG A 402 -0.81 19.12 4.06
N SER A 403 -0.03 18.78 5.08
CA SER A 403 -0.17 17.50 5.80
C SER A 403 -1.41 17.54 6.69
N SER A 404 -1.64 18.68 7.33
CA SER A 404 -2.75 18.87 8.25
C SER A 404 -4.11 18.90 7.54
N VAL A 405 -4.19 19.48 6.32
CA VAL A 405 -5.38 19.36 5.45
C VAL A 405 -5.63 17.92 5.04
N ARG A 406 -4.59 17.16 4.63
CA ARG A 406 -4.73 15.74 4.28
C ARG A 406 -5.21 14.91 5.46
N GLU A 407 -4.63 15.11 6.64
CA GLU A 407 -5.00 14.38 7.86
C GLU A 407 -6.42 14.72 8.33
N MET A 408 -6.79 16.01 8.33
CA MET A 408 -8.14 16.47 8.66
C MET A 408 -9.20 15.84 7.75
N VAL A 409 -9.01 15.93 6.42
CA VAL A 409 -9.97 15.39 5.45
C VAL A 409 -9.96 13.85 5.44
N ALA A 410 -8.82 13.20 5.63
CA ALA A 410 -8.73 11.74 5.68
C ALA A 410 -9.42 11.15 6.90
N SER A 411 -9.21 11.72 8.08
CA SER A 411 -9.77 11.21 9.34
C SER A 411 -11.29 11.18 9.29
N GLU A 412 -11.89 12.30 8.86
CA GLU A 412 -13.35 12.41 8.78
C GLU A 412 -13.91 11.60 7.61
N ALA A 413 -13.26 11.61 6.43
CA ALA A 413 -13.70 10.77 5.32
C ALA A 413 -13.61 9.27 5.63
N CYS A 414 -12.58 8.82 6.34
CA CYS A 414 -12.45 7.42 6.76
C CYS A 414 -13.56 7.02 7.74
N TYR A 415 -13.90 7.88 8.71
CA TYR A 415 -15.00 7.65 9.64
C TYR A 415 -16.34 7.45 8.91
N HIS A 416 -16.68 8.35 7.97
CA HIS A 416 -17.91 8.24 7.19
C HIS A 416 -17.89 7.13 6.13
N LEU A 417 -16.72 6.68 5.69
CA LEU A 417 -16.51 5.46 4.88
C LEU A 417 -16.54 4.16 5.71
N GLY A 418 -16.79 4.24 7.02
CA GLY A 418 -16.84 3.07 7.92
C GLY A 418 -15.48 2.45 8.24
N ILE A 419 -14.37 3.12 7.93
CA ILE A 419 -13.02 2.72 8.34
C ILE A 419 -12.83 3.12 9.82
N PRO A 420 -12.47 2.18 10.73
CA PRO A 420 -12.08 2.53 12.10
C PRO A 420 -10.89 3.50 12.07
N THR A 421 -11.01 4.65 12.73
CA THR A 421 -10.03 5.76 12.60
C THR A 421 -10.03 6.70 13.80
N THR A 422 -8.89 7.36 14.04
CA THR A 422 -8.83 8.64 14.76
C THR A 422 -9.66 9.71 14.02
N ARG A 423 -10.20 10.67 14.76
CA ARG A 423 -11.04 11.76 14.26
C ARG A 423 -10.28 13.09 14.26
N ALA A 424 -10.73 14.07 13.50
CA ALA A 424 -10.12 15.40 13.43
C ALA A 424 -11.18 16.49 13.63
N ALA A 425 -11.00 17.29 14.69
CA ALA A 425 -12.01 18.25 15.14
C ALA A 425 -11.85 19.64 14.52
N ALA A 426 -10.62 20.14 14.41
CA ALA A 426 -10.33 21.46 13.89
C ALA A 426 -8.91 21.56 13.32
N LEU A 427 -8.72 22.48 12.37
CA LEU A 427 -7.44 22.81 11.76
C LEU A 427 -7.23 24.33 11.74
N VAL A 428 -6.18 24.79 12.43
CA VAL A 428 -5.74 26.19 12.46
C VAL A 428 -4.39 26.33 11.76
N VAL A 429 -4.21 27.40 10.99
CA VAL A 429 -2.99 27.71 10.25
C VAL A 429 -2.52 29.14 10.56
N SER A 430 -1.21 29.37 10.52
CA SER A 430 -0.62 30.72 10.60
C SER A 430 -0.23 31.25 9.21
N ASP A 431 -0.42 32.54 8.98
CA ASP A 431 0.20 33.24 7.85
C ASP A 431 1.71 33.45 8.07
N ASP A 432 2.14 33.82 9.26
CA ASP A 432 3.50 34.32 9.51
C ASP A 432 4.48 33.21 9.93
N HIS A 433 4.01 32.21 10.68
CA HIS A 433 4.83 31.10 11.14
C HIS A 433 5.12 30.14 9.97
N LYS A 434 6.33 30.20 9.43
CA LYS A 434 6.82 29.31 8.37
C LYS A 434 7.86 28.32 8.90
N VAL A 435 7.84 27.08 8.40
CA VAL A 435 8.84 26.05 8.69
C VAL A 435 9.43 25.46 7.41
N TRP A 436 10.68 24.98 7.47
CA TRP A 436 11.39 24.45 6.31
C TRP A 436 11.06 22.97 6.06
N ARG A 437 10.63 22.64 4.84
CA ARG A 437 10.31 21.27 4.41
C ARG A 437 10.79 21.01 2.99
N ASP A 438 11.21 19.79 2.70
CA ASP A 438 11.42 19.31 1.34
C ASP A 438 10.35 18.26 1.00
N LYS A 439 9.26 18.71 0.37
CA LYS A 439 8.15 17.89 -0.13
C LYS A 439 8.57 16.83 -1.17
N THR A 440 9.84 16.78 -1.58
CA THR A 440 10.35 15.91 -2.64
C THR A 440 11.61 15.13 -2.27
N TYR A 441 12.16 15.33 -1.07
CA TYR A 441 13.49 14.84 -0.66
C TYR A 441 14.61 15.13 -1.70
N SER A 442 14.49 16.24 -2.46
CA SER A 442 15.38 16.58 -3.57
C SER A 442 16.58 17.48 -3.21
N GLY A 443 16.75 17.76 -1.90
CA GLY A 443 17.73 18.71 -1.39
C GLY A 443 17.30 20.18 -1.55
N ARG A 444 16.00 20.43 -1.76
CA ARG A 444 15.42 21.73 -2.13
C ARG A 444 14.29 22.12 -1.19
N ALA A 445 14.64 22.28 0.08
CA ALA A 445 13.71 22.74 1.09
C ALA A 445 13.09 24.10 0.74
N LYS A 446 11.82 24.28 1.09
CA LYS A 446 11.05 25.52 0.99
C LYS A 446 10.42 25.84 2.33
N GLN A 447 10.06 27.10 2.53
CA GLN A 447 9.19 27.50 3.63
C GLN A 447 7.73 27.12 3.32
N GLU A 448 7.15 26.28 4.16
CA GLU A 448 5.74 25.94 4.20
C GLU A 448 5.08 26.60 5.42
N ARG A 449 3.75 26.83 5.40
CA ARG A 449 3.02 27.40 6.55
C ARG A 449 2.85 26.38 7.66
N ALA A 450 3.19 26.76 8.89
CA ALA A 450 2.92 25.96 10.08
C ALA A 450 1.42 25.92 10.37
N ALA A 451 0.93 24.76 10.77
CA ALA A 451 -0.47 24.51 11.12
C ALA A 451 -0.55 23.51 12.29
N ILE A 452 -1.69 23.51 12.98
CA ILE A 452 -2.02 22.53 14.01
C ILE A 452 -3.38 21.92 13.68
N VAL A 453 -3.45 20.58 13.68
CA VAL A 453 -4.71 19.84 13.64
C VAL A 453 -5.00 19.26 15.03
N MET A 454 -6.18 19.58 15.57
CA MET A 454 -6.69 18.97 16.79
C MET A 454 -7.28 17.60 16.43
N ARG A 455 -6.53 16.55 16.75
CA ARG A 455 -6.92 15.15 16.57
C ARG A 455 -7.65 14.63 17.81
N LEU A 456 -8.54 13.67 17.64
CA LEU A 456 -9.26 12.98 18.72
C LEU A 456 -9.14 11.45 18.56
N ALA A 457 -8.95 10.74 19.66
CA ALA A 457 -9.04 9.28 19.76
C ALA A 457 -9.58 8.90 21.14
N ASP A 458 -10.11 7.68 21.32
CA ASP A 458 -10.31 7.13 22.68
C ASP A 458 -8.96 6.96 23.39
N ALA A 459 -7.97 6.40 22.67
CA ALA A 459 -6.59 6.33 23.14
C ALA A 459 -5.54 6.45 22.02
N TRP A 460 -4.38 7.00 22.37
CA TRP A 460 -3.23 7.18 21.47
C TRP A 460 -2.20 6.04 21.50
N TYR A 461 -2.48 4.94 22.21
CA TYR A 461 -1.53 3.82 22.42
C TYR A 461 -1.32 2.97 21.16
N ARG A 462 -0.04 2.68 20.85
CA ARG A 462 0.41 1.93 19.66
C ARG A 462 1.20 0.68 20.05
N ILE A 463 1.43 -0.24 19.13
CA ILE A 463 2.36 -1.39 19.35
C ILE A 463 3.76 -0.86 19.74
N GLY A 464 4.21 0.23 19.09
CA GLY A 464 5.43 0.95 19.43
C GLY A 464 5.51 1.44 20.89
N SER A 465 4.37 1.73 21.54
CA SER A 465 4.29 2.17 22.95
C SER A 465 4.67 1.06 23.94
N LEU A 466 4.52 -0.22 23.55
CA LEU A 466 4.94 -1.37 24.36
C LEU A 466 6.36 -1.82 23.96
N GLU A 467 6.68 -1.81 22.67
CA GLU A 467 8.03 -2.12 22.16
C GLU A 467 9.13 -1.23 22.76
N ILE A 468 8.87 0.06 23.00
CA ILE A 468 9.88 0.96 23.56
C ILE A 468 10.27 0.55 25.00
N LEU A 469 9.32 0.07 25.79
CA LEU A 469 9.54 -0.42 27.15
C LEU A 469 10.29 -1.76 27.15
N LEU A 470 10.00 -2.66 26.20
CA LEU A 470 10.84 -3.84 25.92
C LEU A 470 12.29 -3.42 25.59
N LYS A 471 12.47 -2.48 24.66
CA LYS A 471 13.80 -2.02 24.19
C LYS A 471 14.60 -1.34 25.30
N ARG A 472 13.95 -0.62 26.22
CA ARG A 472 14.57 -0.04 27.43
C ARG A 472 14.81 -1.06 28.56
N ARG A 473 14.16 -2.23 28.51
CA ARG A 473 14.12 -3.29 29.55
C ARG A 473 13.39 -2.85 30.82
N GLU A 474 12.20 -2.27 30.65
CA GLU A 474 11.35 -1.73 31.73
C GLU A 474 10.09 -2.60 31.93
N PRO A 475 10.20 -3.89 32.34
CA PRO A 475 9.06 -4.82 32.39
C PRO A 475 7.99 -4.43 33.42
N HIS A 476 8.36 -3.67 34.47
CA HIS A 476 7.42 -3.11 35.44
C HIS A 476 6.52 -2.05 34.80
N THR A 477 7.11 -1.06 34.13
CA THR A 477 6.40 -0.01 33.38
C THR A 477 5.57 -0.59 32.24
N LEU A 478 6.10 -1.60 31.54
CA LEU A 478 5.36 -2.38 30.53
C LEU A 478 4.11 -3.04 31.13
N LYS A 479 4.23 -3.71 32.28
CA LYS A 479 3.09 -4.33 32.97
C LYS A 479 2.06 -3.29 33.41
N LEU A 480 2.49 -2.17 34.01
CA LEU A 480 1.60 -1.08 34.41
C LEU A 480 0.84 -0.51 33.22
N LEU A 481 1.51 -0.26 32.09
CA LEU A 481 0.90 0.28 30.89
C LEU A 481 -0.10 -0.72 30.26
N THR A 482 0.27 -2.00 30.12
CA THR A 482 -0.64 -3.03 29.59
C THR A 482 -1.85 -3.25 30.51
N ASP A 483 -1.65 -3.28 31.84
CA ASP A 483 -2.74 -3.39 32.81
C ASP A 483 -3.69 -2.19 32.74
N PHE A 484 -3.15 -0.98 32.60
CA PHE A 484 -3.93 0.25 32.43
C PHE A 484 -4.76 0.24 31.14
N ILE A 485 -4.14 -0.12 30.00
CA ILE A 485 -4.80 -0.14 28.69
C ILE A 485 -5.98 -1.13 28.71
N ILE A 486 -5.77 -2.34 29.24
CA ILE A 486 -6.84 -3.34 29.38
C ILE A 486 -8.00 -2.78 30.22
N LYS A 487 -7.71 -2.27 31.42
CA LYS A 487 -8.72 -1.76 32.35
C LYS A 487 -9.55 -0.60 31.80
N HIS A 488 -8.93 0.31 31.05
CA HIS A 488 -9.57 1.57 30.63
C HIS A 488 -10.11 1.57 29.20
N HIS A 489 -9.59 0.73 28.29
CA HIS A 489 -9.99 0.69 26.87
C HIS A 489 -10.45 -0.70 26.38
N PHE A 490 -10.38 -1.72 27.25
CA PHE A 490 -10.91 -3.06 27.01
C PHE A 490 -11.62 -3.64 28.27
N PRO A 491 -12.52 -2.90 28.95
CA PRO A 491 -13.15 -3.33 30.20
C PRO A 491 -13.98 -4.63 30.10
N GLU A 492 -14.38 -5.02 28.88
CA GLU A 492 -14.95 -6.32 28.56
C GLU A 492 -14.01 -7.49 28.91
N ILE A 493 -12.69 -7.27 28.88
CA ILE A 493 -11.67 -8.30 29.12
C ILE A 493 -11.45 -8.55 30.62
N GLU A 494 -11.61 -7.55 31.50
CA GLU A 494 -11.50 -7.76 32.95
C GLU A 494 -12.60 -8.68 33.52
N ASN A 495 -13.69 -8.87 32.77
CA ASN A 495 -14.85 -9.67 33.16
C ASN A 495 -15.05 -10.93 32.28
N ALA A 496 -14.11 -11.21 31.36
CA ALA A 496 -14.19 -12.34 30.43
C ALA A 496 -13.60 -13.63 31.03
N GLU A 497 -13.99 -14.78 30.49
CA GLU A 497 -13.30 -16.05 30.74
C GLU A 497 -11.95 -16.11 29.98
N GLY A 498 -10.96 -16.79 30.57
CA GLY A 498 -9.59 -16.91 30.04
C GLY A 498 -8.61 -15.91 30.65
N ASP A 499 -7.39 -15.87 30.10
CA ASP A 499 -6.36 -14.93 30.56
C ASP A 499 -6.51 -13.54 29.92
N LYS A 500 -6.38 -12.48 30.73
CA LYS A 500 -6.59 -11.11 30.25
C LYS A 500 -5.55 -10.61 29.25
N TYR A 501 -4.31 -11.09 29.28
CA TYR A 501 -3.29 -10.70 28.31
C TYR A 501 -3.43 -11.46 26.99
N VAL A 502 -3.82 -12.75 27.06
CA VAL A 502 -4.16 -13.55 25.87
C VAL A 502 -5.40 -12.99 25.18
N ASN A 503 -6.46 -12.68 25.94
CA ASN A 503 -7.66 -12.03 25.41
C ASN A 503 -7.37 -10.62 24.85
N PHE A 504 -6.51 -9.83 25.51
CA PHE A 504 -6.07 -8.53 25.00
C PHE A 504 -5.33 -8.65 23.67
N TYR A 505 -4.33 -9.53 23.57
CA TYR A 505 -3.62 -9.78 22.31
C TYR A 505 -4.60 -10.17 21.18
N LYS A 506 -5.50 -11.11 21.47
CA LYS A 506 -6.53 -11.61 20.54
C LYS A 506 -7.44 -10.50 20.03
N GLU A 507 -7.89 -9.61 20.90
CA GLU A 507 -8.79 -8.52 20.54
C GLU A 507 -8.08 -7.42 19.75
N VAL A 508 -6.87 -7.03 20.16
CA VAL A 508 -6.01 -6.10 19.41
C VAL A 508 -5.72 -6.65 18.00
N ALA A 509 -5.45 -7.95 17.89
CA ALA A 509 -5.25 -8.63 16.61
C ALA A 509 -6.49 -8.58 15.72
N HIS A 510 -7.66 -9.02 16.21
CA HIS A 510 -8.90 -9.02 15.42
C HIS A 510 -9.32 -7.61 14.98
N ARG A 511 -9.27 -6.59 15.86
CA ARG A 511 -9.62 -5.20 15.49
C ARG A 511 -8.71 -4.69 14.37
N ASN A 512 -7.40 -4.95 14.43
CA ASN A 512 -6.46 -4.55 13.38
C ASN A 512 -6.64 -5.32 12.05
N LEU A 513 -7.02 -6.60 12.10
CA LEU A 513 -7.25 -7.40 10.89
C LEU A 513 -8.59 -7.07 10.22
N ASP A 514 -9.60 -6.64 10.97
CA ASP A 514 -10.87 -6.12 10.42
C ASP A 514 -10.70 -4.71 9.83
N MET A 515 -9.87 -3.87 10.46
CA MET A 515 -9.46 -2.58 9.90
C MET A 515 -8.76 -2.75 8.55
N VAL A 516 -7.73 -3.61 8.45
CA VAL A 516 -7.02 -3.81 7.18
C VAL A 516 -7.90 -4.48 6.12
N ALA A 517 -8.82 -5.37 6.50
CA ALA A 517 -9.81 -5.93 5.56
C ALA A 517 -10.76 -4.85 5.00
N THR A 518 -11.14 -3.87 5.83
CA THR A 518 -11.91 -2.69 5.39
C THR A 518 -11.09 -1.80 4.45
N TRP A 519 -9.79 -1.59 4.73
CA TRP A 519 -8.89 -0.86 3.82
C TRP A 519 -8.78 -1.54 2.44
N GLN A 520 -8.65 -2.87 2.39
CA GLN A 520 -8.64 -3.62 1.12
C GLN A 520 -9.95 -3.39 0.33
N GLY A 521 -11.10 -3.44 1.01
CA GLY A 521 -12.41 -3.20 0.39
C GLY A 521 -12.62 -1.79 -0.18
N LEU A 522 -11.90 -0.79 0.31
CA LEU A 522 -12.03 0.61 -0.13
C LEU A 522 -10.84 1.09 -0.97
N GLY A 523 -9.85 0.23 -1.23
CA GLY A 523 -8.64 0.60 -1.96
C GLY A 523 -7.74 1.58 -1.19
N PHE A 524 -7.82 1.62 0.13
CA PHE A 524 -6.97 2.49 0.95
C PHE A 524 -5.59 1.86 1.16
N THR A 525 -4.54 2.65 0.98
CA THR A 525 -3.16 2.30 1.31
C THR A 525 -2.57 3.32 2.27
N HIS A 526 -2.13 2.88 3.45
CA HIS A 526 -1.61 3.75 4.50
C HIS A 526 -0.20 4.30 4.19
N GLY A 527 0.65 3.50 3.53
CA GLY A 527 1.98 3.91 3.09
C GLY A 527 3.10 3.97 4.15
N VAL A 528 2.79 3.90 5.46
CA VAL A 528 3.79 3.85 6.56
C VAL A 528 3.31 2.95 7.71
N LEU A 529 3.25 1.63 7.48
CA LEU A 529 2.78 0.65 8.47
C LEU A 529 3.91 0.14 9.37
N ASN A 530 4.65 1.08 9.97
CA ASN A 530 5.55 0.79 11.09
C ASN A 530 4.74 0.44 12.36
N THR A 531 5.32 -0.28 13.32
CA THR A 531 4.67 -0.65 14.59
C THR A 531 4.26 0.55 15.46
N ASP A 532 4.95 1.68 15.36
CA ASP A 532 4.56 2.94 15.99
C ASP A 532 3.33 3.60 15.35
N ASN A 533 2.91 3.18 14.15
CA ASN A 533 1.67 3.62 13.50
C ASN A 533 0.52 2.58 13.59
N ILE A 534 0.68 1.49 14.34
CA ILE A 534 -0.41 0.52 14.56
C ILE A 534 -1.04 0.77 15.92
N SER A 535 -2.29 1.24 15.93
CA SER A 535 -3.06 1.45 17.17
C SER A 535 -3.43 0.12 17.82
N LEU A 536 -3.31 0.05 19.14
CA LEU A 536 -3.79 -1.11 19.91
C LEU A 536 -5.31 -1.23 19.85
N LEU A 537 -6.04 -0.12 19.68
CA LEU A 537 -7.50 -0.10 19.56
C LEU A 537 -7.98 -0.52 18.15
N GLY A 538 -7.07 -0.78 17.21
CA GLY A 538 -7.40 -1.15 15.83
C GLY A 538 -8.04 -0.04 15.01
N VAL A 539 -7.61 1.21 15.24
CA VAL A 539 -8.03 2.39 14.48
C VAL A 539 -6.89 2.94 13.61
N THR A 540 -7.25 3.43 12.42
CA THR A 540 -6.36 4.12 11.47
C THR A 540 -5.84 5.41 12.12
N ILE A 541 -4.53 5.67 12.00
CA ILE A 541 -3.82 6.72 12.74
C ILE A 541 -2.64 7.25 11.91
N ASP A 542 -2.24 8.50 12.13
CA ASP A 542 -1.10 9.16 11.46
C ASP A 542 -1.14 9.13 9.91
N TYR A 543 -2.09 9.90 9.37
CA TYR A 543 -2.27 10.15 7.94
C TYR A 543 -1.13 10.97 7.31
N GLY A 544 0.00 10.30 7.10
CA GLY A 544 1.13 10.80 6.30
C GLY A 544 0.93 10.56 4.79
N PRO A 545 1.83 9.81 4.12
CA PRO A 545 1.76 9.58 2.68
C PRO A 545 0.83 8.41 2.31
N TYR A 546 -0.45 8.50 2.71
CA TYR A 546 -1.49 7.53 2.33
C TYR A 546 -1.97 7.74 0.88
N GLY A 547 -2.82 6.85 0.38
CA GLY A 547 -3.56 7.09 -0.86
C GLY A 547 -4.73 6.14 -1.04
N PHE A 548 -5.82 6.65 -1.61
CA PHE A 548 -6.90 5.81 -2.13
C PHE A 548 -6.59 5.42 -3.59
N ILE A 549 -6.86 4.16 -3.93
CA ILE A 549 -6.57 3.61 -5.26
C ILE A 549 -7.42 4.28 -6.34
N ASP A 550 -6.71 4.94 -7.23
CA ASP A 550 -7.26 5.77 -8.30
C ASP A 550 -7.48 4.99 -9.62
N HIS A 551 -6.63 3.98 -9.85
CA HIS A 551 -6.81 2.91 -10.84
C HIS A 551 -6.31 1.61 -10.19
N TYR A 552 -7.07 0.52 -10.28
CA TYR A 552 -6.75 -0.72 -9.57
C TYR A 552 -5.39 -1.28 -10.00
N TYR A 553 -4.45 -1.27 -9.06
CA TYR A 553 -3.12 -1.81 -9.21
C TYR A 553 -2.71 -2.39 -7.86
N HIS A 554 -2.58 -3.71 -7.77
CA HIS A 554 -2.43 -4.40 -6.49
C HIS A 554 -1.10 -4.05 -5.79
N HIS A 555 -0.06 -3.70 -6.54
CA HIS A 555 1.21 -3.17 -6.01
C HIS A 555 1.22 -1.63 -5.85
N TYR A 556 0.07 -0.97 -5.66
CA TYR A 556 0.03 0.48 -5.47
C TYR A 556 0.77 0.92 -4.21
N VAL A 557 1.73 1.84 -4.37
CA VAL A 557 2.51 2.46 -3.30
C VAL A 557 2.30 3.98 -3.36
N PRO A 558 1.59 4.59 -2.39
CA PRO A 558 1.41 6.04 -2.35
C PRO A 558 2.67 6.78 -1.88
N ASN A 559 3.52 6.15 -1.08
CA ASN A 559 4.69 6.78 -0.46
C ASN A 559 5.86 6.98 -1.43
N THR A 560 6.44 8.19 -1.46
CA THR A 560 7.67 8.49 -2.23
C THR A 560 8.89 7.71 -1.76
N SER A 561 8.95 7.36 -0.48
CA SER A 561 10.14 6.81 0.18
C SER A 561 10.06 5.29 0.43
N ASP A 562 9.03 4.62 -0.09
CA ASP A 562 8.88 3.16 -0.06
C ASP A 562 9.19 2.58 -1.46
N ASP A 563 10.43 2.75 -1.91
CA ASP A 563 10.88 2.28 -3.24
C ASP A 563 10.81 0.76 -3.40
N MET A 564 10.84 0.01 -2.29
CA MET A 564 10.71 -1.44 -2.25
C MET A 564 9.27 -1.94 -2.16
N GLY A 565 8.28 -1.04 -2.01
CA GLY A 565 6.87 -1.39 -1.87
C GLY A 565 6.53 -2.23 -0.64
N ARG A 566 7.26 -2.06 0.47
CA ARG A 566 7.01 -2.76 1.75
C ARG A 566 5.57 -2.53 2.23
N TYR A 567 5.03 -1.34 2.01
CA TYR A 567 3.70 -0.91 2.41
C TYR A 567 2.76 -0.73 1.20
N ALA A 568 3.02 -1.45 0.11
CA ALA A 568 2.12 -1.55 -1.04
C ALA A 568 0.74 -2.10 -0.64
N PHE A 569 -0.30 -1.74 -1.40
CA PHE A 569 -1.69 -2.11 -1.12
C PHE A 569 -1.89 -3.60 -0.80
N ASN A 570 -1.37 -4.51 -1.63
CA ASN A 570 -1.48 -5.97 -1.44
C ASN A 570 -0.63 -6.53 -0.29
N LYS A 571 0.30 -5.73 0.27
CA LYS A 571 1.17 -6.14 1.38
C LYS A 571 0.63 -5.74 2.75
N GLN A 572 -0.37 -4.87 2.83
CA GLN A 572 -0.88 -4.38 4.12
C GLN A 572 -1.35 -5.51 5.07
N PRO A 573 -2.09 -6.56 4.65
CA PRO A 573 -2.47 -7.65 5.54
C PRO A 573 -1.26 -8.43 6.09
N GLU A 574 -0.28 -8.74 5.24
CA GLU A 574 0.97 -9.43 5.59
C GLU A 574 1.82 -8.61 6.59
N ILE A 575 1.87 -7.28 6.39
CA ILE A 575 2.55 -6.36 7.30
C ILE A 575 1.82 -6.22 8.63
N LEU A 576 0.48 -6.23 8.65
CA LEU A 576 -0.28 -6.21 9.90
C LEU A 576 -0.04 -7.47 10.72
N LEU A 577 -0.03 -8.65 10.10
CA LEU A 577 0.35 -9.91 10.76
C LEU A 577 1.78 -9.84 11.35
N TRP A 578 2.75 -9.31 10.59
CA TRP A 578 4.11 -9.10 11.10
C TRP A 578 4.19 -8.10 12.26
N ASN A 579 3.39 -7.02 12.23
CA ASN A 579 3.30 -6.06 13.32
C ASN A 579 2.64 -6.65 14.57
N LEU A 580 1.68 -7.58 14.43
CA LEU A 580 1.08 -8.30 15.56
C LEU A 580 2.08 -9.28 16.22
N GLY A 581 2.95 -9.93 15.43
CA GLY A 581 4.11 -10.65 16.00
C GLY A 581 5.03 -9.74 16.83
N LYS A 582 5.15 -8.45 16.48
CA LYS A 582 5.88 -7.47 17.31
C LYS A 582 5.15 -7.06 18.58
N LEU A 583 3.81 -7.17 18.63
CA LEU A 583 3.05 -7.04 19.88
C LEU A 583 3.30 -8.24 20.82
N ALA A 584 3.31 -9.47 20.28
CA ALA A 584 3.65 -10.67 21.06
C ALA A 584 5.09 -10.59 21.62
N GLU A 585 6.08 -10.21 20.79
CA GLU A 585 7.45 -9.94 21.24
C GLU A 585 7.51 -8.86 22.33
N ALA A 586 6.78 -7.74 22.15
CA ALA A 586 6.74 -6.64 23.12
C ALA A 586 6.19 -7.07 24.48
N MET A 587 5.14 -7.90 24.50
CA MET A 587 4.50 -8.40 25.72
C MET A 587 5.27 -9.55 26.38
N ALA A 588 6.16 -10.26 25.66
CA ALA A 588 6.86 -11.44 26.17
C ALA A 588 7.51 -11.33 27.57
N PRO A 589 8.05 -10.18 28.03
CA PRO A 589 8.61 -10.04 29.39
C PRO A 589 7.59 -10.12 30.52
N ILE A 590 6.30 -9.88 30.27
CA ILE A 590 5.23 -9.87 31.29
C ILE A 590 4.32 -11.10 31.25
N LEU A 591 4.57 -12.02 30.31
CA LEU A 591 3.78 -13.23 30.08
C LEU A 591 4.42 -14.50 30.69
N SER A 592 3.61 -15.47 31.09
CA SER A 592 4.03 -16.83 31.47
C SER A 592 4.48 -17.65 30.24
N ALA A 593 4.75 -18.95 30.40
CA ALA A 593 5.02 -19.84 29.27
C ALA A 593 3.73 -20.28 28.57
N GLU A 594 2.68 -20.48 29.36
CA GLU A 594 1.34 -20.90 28.96
C GLU A 594 0.64 -19.80 28.14
N GLN A 595 0.64 -18.56 28.65
CA GLN A 595 0.09 -17.39 27.96
C GLN A 595 0.78 -17.15 26.60
N LYS A 596 2.10 -17.38 26.52
CA LYS A 596 2.83 -17.32 25.23
C LYS A 596 2.36 -18.41 24.28
N GLN A 597 2.28 -19.65 24.74
CA GLN A 597 1.82 -20.77 23.92
C GLN A 597 0.38 -20.59 23.42
N GLU A 598 -0.50 -19.96 24.20
CA GLU A 598 -1.85 -19.58 23.77
C GLU A 598 -1.84 -18.46 22.73
N ILE A 599 -0.96 -17.46 22.84
CA ILE A 599 -0.76 -16.43 21.81
C ILE A 599 -0.20 -17.03 20.52
N ASP A 600 0.81 -17.93 20.58
CA ASP A 600 1.34 -18.65 19.42
C ASP A 600 0.22 -19.43 18.68
N ASN A 601 -0.69 -20.05 19.45
CA ASN A 601 -1.85 -20.77 18.92
C ASN A 601 -2.88 -19.83 18.25
N ILE A 602 -3.03 -18.60 18.75
CA ILE A 602 -3.86 -17.57 18.12
C ILE A 602 -3.20 -17.08 16.83
N GLU A 603 -1.89 -16.75 16.85
CA GLU A 603 -1.15 -16.29 15.67
C GLU A 603 -1.25 -17.25 14.49
N ALA A 604 -1.22 -18.57 14.75
CA ALA A 604 -1.41 -19.62 13.74
C ALA A 604 -2.77 -19.58 13.01
N THR A 605 -3.76 -18.83 13.52
CA THR A 605 -5.10 -18.66 12.91
C THR A 605 -5.29 -17.32 12.18
N LEU A 606 -4.44 -16.32 12.45
CA LEU A 606 -4.68 -14.94 12.01
C LEU A 606 -4.56 -14.75 10.49
N GLU A 607 -3.74 -15.56 9.80
CA GLU A 607 -3.61 -15.51 8.34
C GLU A 607 -4.91 -15.94 7.63
N ASP A 608 -5.58 -16.98 8.14
CA ASP A 608 -6.85 -17.48 7.60
C ASP A 608 -8.00 -16.52 7.93
N TYR A 609 -7.99 -15.96 9.14
CA TYR A 609 -8.94 -14.94 9.59
C TYR A 609 -8.94 -13.72 8.64
N VAL A 610 -7.77 -13.13 8.37
CA VAL A 610 -7.71 -11.92 7.53
C VAL A 610 -8.02 -12.21 6.06
N LYS A 611 -7.65 -13.38 5.52
CA LYS A 611 -8.09 -13.81 4.18
C LYS A 611 -9.60 -13.92 4.10
N THR A 612 -10.23 -14.58 5.08
CA THR A 612 -11.68 -14.74 5.16
C THR A 612 -12.39 -13.39 5.27
N LYS A 613 -11.87 -12.45 6.07
CA LYS A 613 -12.41 -11.09 6.18
C LYS A 613 -12.27 -10.29 4.89
N VAL A 614 -11.10 -10.31 4.24
CA VAL A 614 -10.88 -9.65 2.94
C VAL A 614 -11.82 -10.22 1.86
N LEU A 615 -11.96 -11.53 1.79
CA LEU A 615 -12.90 -12.20 0.88
C LEU A 615 -14.35 -11.76 1.15
N LYS A 616 -14.79 -11.76 2.42
CA LYS A 616 -16.14 -11.32 2.79
C LYS A 616 -16.38 -9.85 2.39
N THR A 617 -15.40 -8.97 2.56
CA THR A 617 -15.50 -7.56 2.12
C THR A 617 -15.68 -7.43 0.61
N TYR A 618 -14.95 -8.20 -0.22
CA TYR A 618 -15.18 -8.20 -1.67
C TYR A 618 -16.57 -8.76 -2.05
N LEU A 619 -17.01 -9.84 -1.41
CA LEU A 619 -18.35 -10.42 -1.63
C LEU A 619 -19.47 -9.43 -1.28
N HIS A 620 -19.37 -8.73 -0.15
CA HIS A 620 -20.31 -7.67 0.25
C HIS A 620 -20.48 -6.60 -0.81
N LYS A 621 -19.36 -6.15 -1.41
CA LYS A 621 -19.35 -5.14 -2.48
C LYS A 621 -19.99 -5.64 -3.78
N LEU A 622 -20.03 -6.96 -3.98
CA LEU A 622 -20.75 -7.65 -5.05
C LEU A 622 -22.21 -7.99 -4.68
N GLY A 623 -22.64 -7.67 -3.46
CA GLY A 623 -24.01 -7.92 -2.98
C GLY A 623 -24.26 -9.35 -2.50
N LEU A 624 -23.18 -10.07 -2.15
CA LEU A 624 -23.17 -11.41 -1.60
C LEU A 624 -22.78 -11.35 -0.11
N ASP A 625 -23.43 -12.13 0.74
CA ASP A 625 -23.32 -12.09 2.21
C ASP A 625 -22.87 -13.44 2.79
N GLU A 626 -23.34 -14.54 2.20
CA GLU A 626 -22.83 -15.89 2.47
C GLU A 626 -21.53 -16.14 1.67
N ILE A 627 -20.52 -16.76 2.29
CA ILE A 627 -19.34 -17.30 1.60
C ILE A 627 -19.66 -18.74 1.16
N LYS A 628 -19.31 -19.11 -0.08
CA LYS A 628 -19.56 -20.43 -0.66
C LYS A 628 -18.33 -20.97 -1.39
N ASP A 629 -18.26 -22.30 -1.55
CA ASP A 629 -17.14 -22.98 -2.20
C ASP A 629 -16.83 -22.38 -3.60
N GLY A 630 -15.59 -21.97 -3.80
CA GLY A 630 -15.11 -21.32 -5.03
C GLY A 630 -15.19 -19.80 -5.05
N ASP A 631 -15.79 -19.15 -4.04
CA ASP A 631 -15.90 -17.68 -3.99
C ASP A 631 -14.54 -16.96 -3.96
N GLU A 632 -13.50 -17.57 -3.38
CA GLU A 632 -12.13 -17.07 -3.44
C GLU A 632 -11.64 -16.92 -4.89
N LYS A 633 -11.77 -17.97 -5.72
CA LYS A 633 -11.36 -17.90 -7.14
C LYS A 633 -12.31 -17.03 -7.96
N PHE A 634 -13.59 -16.91 -7.60
CA PHE A 634 -14.52 -15.98 -8.24
C PHE A 634 -14.15 -14.50 -7.99
N VAL A 635 -13.69 -14.15 -6.78
CA VAL A 635 -13.16 -12.80 -6.48
C VAL A 635 -11.78 -12.60 -7.11
N GLN A 636 -10.90 -13.60 -7.10
CA GLN A 636 -9.62 -13.52 -7.80
C GLN A 636 -9.82 -13.32 -9.32
N ASP A 637 -10.73 -14.06 -9.96
CA ASP A 637 -11.09 -13.90 -11.38
C ASP A 637 -11.54 -12.45 -11.68
N LEU A 638 -12.22 -11.75 -10.76
CA LEU A 638 -12.59 -10.33 -10.91
C LEU A 638 -11.36 -9.41 -10.90
N LEU A 639 -10.46 -9.63 -9.93
CA LEU A 639 -9.26 -8.81 -9.75
C LEU A 639 -8.19 -9.07 -10.83
N GLU A 640 -8.35 -10.17 -11.59
CA GLU A 640 -7.56 -10.56 -12.77
C GLU A 640 -8.21 -10.14 -14.12
N VAL A 641 -9.36 -9.45 -14.14
CA VAL A 641 -9.96 -8.96 -15.40
C VAL A 641 -9.20 -7.73 -15.94
N GLU A 642 -8.22 -7.98 -16.81
CA GLU A 642 -7.55 -6.92 -17.57
C GLU A 642 -8.42 -6.40 -18.74
N PRO A 643 -8.61 -5.06 -18.89
CA PRO A 643 -9.33 -4.41 -19.99
C PRO A 643 -8.93 -4.85 -21.43
N GLN A 644 -9.82 -5.59 -22.10
CA GLN A 644 -9.82 -5.86 -23.55
C GLN A 644 -11.25 -5.78 -24.15
N HIS A 645 -11.46 -6.22 -25.40
CA HIS A 645 -12.43 -5.60 -26.34
C HIS A 645 -13.07 -6.61 -27.32
N LEU A 646 -14.31 -6.53 -27.83
CA LEU A 646 -15.48 -5.59 -27.81
C LEU A 646 -16.72 -6.43 -28.34
N SER A 647 -18.03 -6.11 -28.19
CA SER A 647 -18.77 -5.12 -27.39
C SER A 647 -20.31 -5.18 -27.61
N ASP A 648 -21.09 -4.80 -26.59
CA ASP A 648 -22.29 -3.93 -26.72
C ASP A 648 -22.36 -3.01 -25.48
N LYS A 649 -22.89 -1.79 -25.62
CA LYS A 649 -22.16 -0.61 -25.13
C LYS A 649 -22.89 0.32 -24.15
N THR A 650 -24.12 0.72 -24.45
CA THR A 650 -24.70 1.98 -23.91
C THR A 650 -24.84 2.08 -22.39
N VAL A 651 -24.98 0.96 -21.67
CA VAL A 651 -25.11 0.97 -20.20
C VAL A 651 -23.75 0.92 -19.50
N LEU A 652 -22.75 0.23 -20.07
CA LEU A 652 -21.40 0.14 -19.50
C LEU A 652 -20.55 1.38 -19.83
N GLU A 653 -20.73 1.98 -21.02
CA GLU A 653 -20.03 3.21 -21.40
C GLU A 653 -20.41 4.41 -20.53
N ALA A 654 -21.62 4.44 -20.00
CA ALA A 654 -22.08 5.45 -19.04
C ALA A 654 -21.39 5.37 -17.65
N LYS A 655 -20.52 4.36 -17.42
CA LYS A 655 -19.75 4.16 -16.18
C LYS A 655 -18.30 3.78 -16.48
N TRP A 656 -17.41 4.77 -16.51
CA TRP A 656 -15.96 4.69 -16.81
C TRP A 656 -15.19 3.49 -16.24
N SER A 657 -15.54 3.04 -15.03
CA SER A 657 -14.86 1.98 -14.30
C SER A 657 -15.20 0.62 -14.89
N LEU A 658 -16.39 0.52 -15.51
CA LEU A 658 -16.88 -0.65 -16.22
C LEU A 658 -16.74 -0.52 -17.75
N SER A 659 -16.67 0.71 -18.30
CA SER A 659 -16.49 0.92 -19.74
C SER A 659 -15.18 0.34 -20.28
N LYS A 660 -14.14 0.27 -19.43
CA LYS A 660 -12.87 -0.41 -19.73
C LYS A 660 -12.98 -1.94 -19.65
N LEU A 661 -13.93 -2.48 -18.90
CA LEU A 661 -14.22 -3.93 -18.81
C LEU A 661 -15.22 -4.40 -19.89
N SER A 662 -15.89 -3.47 -20.56
CA SER A 662 -16.91 -3.72 -21.59
C SER A 662 -16.35 -4.45 -22.81
N GLY A 663 -16.48 -5.78 -22.83
CA GLY A 663 -16.07 -6.65 -23.93
C GLY A 663 -14.75 -7.41 -23.71
N VAL A 664 -14.25 -7.53 -22.47
CA VAL A 664 -13.22 -8.54 -22.17
C VAL A 664 -13.89 -9.93 -22.21
N PRO A 665 -13.38 -10.94 -22.93
CA PRO A 665 -13.95 -12.29 -22.85
C PRO A 665 -13.91 -12.89 -21.43
N ALA A 666 -12.94 -12.47 -20.61
CA ALA A 666 -12.88 -12.78 -19.20
C ALA A 666 -13.98 -12.08 -18.38
N TRP A 667 -14.34 -10.84 -18.73
CA TRP A 667 -15.45 -10.10 -18.11
C TRP A 667 -16.79 -10.78 -18.41
N ASP A 668 -17.06 -11.13 -19.67
CA ASP A 668 -18.33 -11.80 -20.02
C ASP A 668 -18.44 -13.17 -19.34
N LYS A 669 -17.36 -13.95 -19.29
CA LYS A 669 -17.28 -15.20 -18.50
C LYS A 669 -17.55 -14.94 -17.02
N TRP A 670 -16.94 -13.89 -16.45
CA TRP A 670 -17.09 -13.54 -15.04
C TRP A 670 -18.50 -13.04 -14.70
N VAL A 671 -19.12 -12.23 -15.56
CA VAL A 671 -20.51 -11.76 -15.41
C VAL A 671 -21.49 -12.93 -15.45
N ASN A 672 -21.30 -13.92 -16.33
CA ASN A 672 -22.10 -15.15 -16.32
C ASN A 672 -21.91 -15.93 -14.99
N SER A 673 -20.66 -16.06 -14.51
CA SER A 673 -20.36 -16.68 -13.21
C SER A 673 -21.03 -15.94 -12.04
N TYR A 674 -21.00 -14.60 -12.06
CA TYR A 674 -21.68 -13.75 -11.08
C TYR A 674 -23.20 -13.93 -11.12
N GLN A 675 -23.83 -13.98 -12.31
CA GLN A 675 -25.26 -14.27 -12.44
C GLN A 675 -25.62 -15.65 -11.87
N ASP A 676 -24.81 -16.67 -12.10
CA ASP A 676 -25.01 -18.01 -11.52
C ASP A 676 -24.73 -18.06 -10.01
N ARG A 677 -23.82 -17.22 -9.51
CA ARG A 677 -23.56 -17.05 -8.08
C ARG A 677 -24.69 -16.32 -7.36
N LEU A 678 -25.33 -15.35 -8.02
CA LEU A 678 -26.49 -14.60 -7.52
C LEU A 678 -27.75 -15.47 -7.36
N LYS A 679 -27.98 -16.40 -8.30
CA LYS A 679 -29.09 -17.38 -8.20
C LYS A 679 -29.04 -18.21 -6.92
N LYS A 680 -27.86 -18.33 -6.28
CA LYS A 680 -27.63 -19.05 -5.02
C LYS A 680 -27.81 -18.19 -3.77
N GLU A 681 -28.07 -16.89 -3.90
CA GLU A 681 -28.14 -15.94 -2.77
C GLU A 681 -29.56 -15.70 -2.23
N ASN A 682 -30.59 -16.10 -2.98
CA ASN A 682 -32.01 -16.05 -2.58
C ASN A 682 -32.52 -14.65 -2.13
N VAL A 683 -31.97 -13.58 -2.71
CA VAL A 683 -32.39 -12.18 -2.49
C VAL A 683 -32.98 -11.56 -3.75
N THR A 684 -33.79 -10.51 -3.61
CA THR A 684 -34.34 -9.76 -4.75
C THR A 684 -33.32 -8.81 -5.36
N GLU A 685 -33.53 -8.41 -6.61
CA GLU A 685 -32.69 -7.41 -7.31
C GLU A 685 -32.58 -6.11 -6.51
N GLU A 686 -33.69 -5.57 -6.02
CA GLU A 686 -33.67 -4.31 -5.24
C GLU A 686 -32.99 -4.49 -3.88
N GLU A 687 -33.11 -5.65 -3.22
CA GLU A 687 -32.39 -5.93 -1.97
C GLU A 687 -30.88 -6.07 -2.21
N ARG A 688 -30.45 -6.74 -3.30
CA ARG A 688 -29.02 -6.75 -3.69
C ARG A 688 -28.53 -5.33 -3.98
N ARG A 689 -29.30 -4.55 -4.74
CA ARG A 689 -29.02 -3.13 -5.02
C ARG A 689 -29.14 -2.25 -3.77
N ARG A 690 -29.76 -2.71 -2.68
CA ARG A 690 -29.73 -2.04 -1.39
C ARG A 690 -28.41 -2.34 -0.66
N ARG A 691 -27.95 -3.59 -0.68
CA ARG A 691 -26.67 -4.03 -0.08
C ARG A 691 -25.43 -3.49 -0.78
N MET A 692 -25.27 -3.75 -2.08
CA MET A 692 -24.09 -3.32 -2.86
C MET A 692 -23.84 -1.83 -2.73
N VAL A 693 -24.92 -1.07 -2.75
CA VAL A 693 -24.89 0.37 -2.85
C VAL A 693 -24.72 0.98 -1.44
N ALA A 694 -25.10 0.26 -0.37
CA ALA A 694 -24.73 0.60 1.01
C ALA A 694 -23.24 0.42 1.37
N VAL A 695 -22.38 -0.10 0.46
CA VAL A 695 -20.95 -0.38 0.73
C VAL A 695 -19.97 0.06 -0.36
N ASN A 696 -20.44 0.74 -1.42
CA ASN A 696 -19.60 1.17 -2.54
C ASN A 696 -19.67 2.70 -2.73
N PRO A 697 -18.69 3.47 -2.23
CA PRO A 697 -18.81 4.93 -2.17
C PRO A 697 -18.85 5.62 -3.55
N VAL A 698 -19.49 6.78 -3.56
CA VAL A 698 -19.46 7.76 -4.66
C VAL A 698 -18.10 8.47 -4.65
N TYR A 699 -17.76 9.04 -3.50
CA TYR A 699 -16.61 9.91 -3.32
C TYR A 699 -15.64 9.29 -2.30
N ILE A 700 -14.35 9.35 -2.63
CA ILE A 700 -13.23 9.01 -1.74
C ILE A 700 -12.23 10.16 -1.82
N PRO A 701 -11.41 10.42 -0.78
CA PRO A 701 -10.45 11.53 -0.78
C PRO A 701 -9.23 11.18 -1.66
N ARG A 702 -9.43 11.25 -2.98
CA ARG A 702 -8.41 11.02 -4.01
C ARG A 702 -7.29 12.06 -3.89
N ASN A 703 -6.05 11.63 -4.11
CA ASN A 703 -4.87 12.48 -3.93
C ASN A 703 -4.91 13.79 -4.73
N TRP A 704 -5.57 13.80 -5.90
CA TRP A 704 -5.72 14.98 -6.74
C TRP A 704 -6.72 16.01 -6.19
N ILE A 705 -7.85 15.55 -5.63
CA ILE A 705 -8.89 16.39 -5.02
C ILE A 705 -8.30 17.10 -3.79
N LEU A 706 -7.48 16.37 -3.03
CA LEU A 706 -6.74 16.90 -1.88
C LEU A 706 -5.67 17.91 -2.30
N GLU A 707 -4.88 17.62 -3.35
CA GLU A 707 -3.84 18.54 -3.83
C GLU A 707 -4.41 19.86 -4.36
N GLU A 708 -5.60 19.84 -4.98
CA GLU A 708 -6.34 21.06 -5.29
C GLU A 708 -6.75 21.83 -4.03
N ALA A 709 -7.38 21.16 -3.05
CA ALA A 709 -7.82 21.82 -1.82
C ALA A 709 -6.67 22.40 -0.99
N ILE A 710 -5.50 21.76 -1.03
CA ILE A 710 -4.25 22.26 -0.43
C ILE A 710 -3.76 23.51 -1.16
N LYS A 711 -3.74 23.50 -2.50
CA LYS A 711 -3.30 24.63 -3.32
C LYS A 711 -4.17 25.88 -3.11
N ASP A 712 -5.47 25.69 -2.96
CA ASP A 712 -6.40 26.79 -2.67
C ASP A 712 -6.17 27.31 -1.24
N ALA A 713 -6.04 26.41 -0.25
CA ALA A 713 -5.75 26.75 1.14
C ALA A 713 -4.38 27.42 1.36
N GLU A 714 -3.36 27.09 0.56
CA GLU A 714 -2.06 27.78 0.55
C GLU A 714 -2.23 29.31 0.28
N ASN A 715 -3.29 29.70 -0.42
CA ASN A 715 -3.66 31.08 -0.75
C ASN A 715 -4.78 31.66 0.17
N ASN A 716 -5.07 31.01 1.30
CA ASN A 716 -6.17 31.34 2.22
C ASN A 716 -7.61 31.17 1.65
N ASP A 717 -7.78 30.45 0.55
CA ASP A 717 -9.10 29.94 0.15
C ASP A 717 -9.36 28.56 0.79
N PHE A 718 -10.19 28.55 1.83
CA PHE A 718 -10.57 27.33 2.53
C PHE A 718 -11.92 26.75 2.08
N GLU A 719 -12.59 27.32 1.06
CA GLU A 719 -13.92 26.86 0.61
C GLU A 719 -13.86 25.39 0.20
N LYS A 720 -12.87 25.01 -0.60
CA LYS A 720 -12.72 23.62 -1.08
C LYS A 720 -12.47 22.64 0.07
N VAL A 721 -11.67 22.99 1.08
CA VAL A 721 -11.45 22.13 2.27
C VAL A 721 -12.75 21.99 3.09
N ARG A 722 -13.45 23.11 3.35
CA ARG A 722 -14.74 23.14 4.05
C ARG A 722 -15.85 22.41 3.27
N PHE A 723 -15.79 22.39 1.94
CA PHE A 723 -16.69 21.61 1.07
C PHE A 723 -16.41 20.11 1.15
N LEU A 724 -15.13 19.69 1.13
CA LEU A 724 -14.77 18.27 1.21
C LEU A 724 -15.24 17.62 2.51
N LEU A 725 -15.11 18.29 3.66
CA LEU A 725 -15.66 17.76 4.92
C LEU A 725 -17.18 17.56 4.86
N LYS A 726 -17.93 18.48 4.22
CA LYS A 726 -19.38 18.34 4.03
C LYS A 726 -19.75 17.23 3.05
N LEU A 727 -18.99 17.10 1.96
CA LEU A 727 -19.15 16.05 0.96
C LEU A 727 -18.95 14.66 1.57
N PHE A 728 -17.88 14.49 2.33
CA PHE A 728 -17.53 13.21 2.92
C PHE A 728 -18.41 12.82 4.11
N LYS A 729 -19.38 13.63 4.58
CA LYS A 729 -20.39 13.16 5.55
C LYS A 729 -21.30 12.07 4.98
N ASN A 730 -21.61 12.17 3.68
CA ASN A 730 -22.39 11.19 2.93
C ASN A 730 -21.58 10.76 1.68
N PRO A 731 -20.45 10.06 1.85
CA PRO A 731 -19.56 9.70 0.75
C PRO A 731 -20.20 8.66 -0.19
N TYR A 732 -21.30 8.06 0.27
CA TYR A 732 -22.16 7.16 -0.46
C TYR A 732 -23.33 7.87 -1.17
N GLU A 733 -23.56 9.18 -1.08
CA GLU A 733 -24.68 9.82 -1.80
C GLU A 733 -24.21 10.73 -2.95
N VAL A 734 -24.92 10.73 -4.08
CA VAL A 734 -24.57 11.59 -5.22
C VAL A 734 -24.89 13.03 -4.87
N ASN A 735 -23.87 13.89 -4.95
CA ASN A 735 -23.94 15.29 -4.58
C ASN A 735 -23.80 16.16 -5.84
N GLU A 736 -24.82 16.95 -6.15
CA GLU A 736 -24.89 17.73 -7.41
C GLU A 736 -23.68 18.67 -7.61
N GLU A 737 -23.16 19.25 -6.54
CA GLU A 737 -21.99 20.15 -6.60
C GLU A 737 -20.68 19.38 -6.80
N ALA A 738 -20.54 18.19 -6.19
CA ALA A 738 -19.37 17.34 -6.42
C ALA A 738 -19.35 16.69 -7.81
N GLU A 739 -20.52 16.43 -8.41
CA GLU A 739 -20.62 16.04 -9.82
C GLU A 739 -20.23 17.21 -10.75
N LYS A 740 -20.69 18.45 -10.49
CA LYS A 740 -20.26 19.65 -11.23
C LYS A 740 -18.75 19.89 -11.14
N ARG A 741 -18.14 19.63 -9.97
CA ARG A 741 -16.69 19.70 -9.74
C ARG A 741 -15.92 18.48 -10.27
N GLY A 742 -16.61 17.47 -10.82
CA GLY A 742 -15.98 16.28 -11.37
C GLY A 742 -15.25 15.40 -10.35
N TYR A 743 -15.50 15.55 -9.04
CA TYR A 743 -14.90 14.72 -7.98
C TYR A 743 -15.32 13.25 -8.06
N SER A 744 -16.39 13.03 -8.83
CA SER A 744 -16.87 11.75 -9.26
C SER A 744 -16.06 11.07 -10.37
N ALA A 745 -15.36 11.87 -11.18
CA ALA A 745 -14.67 11.43 -12.38
C ALA A 745 -13.35 10.70 -12.05
N GLN A 746 -12.75 10.11 -13.08
CA GLN A 746 -11.43 9.54 -12.98
C GLN A 746 -10.50 10.68 -12.56
N PRO A 747 -9.43 10.31 -11.87
CA PRO A 747 -8.25 11.14 -11.72
C PRO A 747 -7.93 11.88 -13.03
N PRO A 748 -7.87 13.22 -13.01
CA PRO A 748 -7.58 14.01 -14.18
C PRO A 748 -6.18 13.69 -14.66
N SER A 749 -5.92 13.90 -15.95
CA SER A 749 -4.69 13.47 -16.62
C SER A 749 -3.42 13.75 -15.81
N TRP A 750 -3.22 14.98 -15.35
CA TRP A 750 -2.04 15.39 -14.57
C TRP A 750 -1.77 14.53 -13.33
N SER A 751 -2.79 13.98 -12.66
CA SER A 751 -2.68 13.31 -11.36
C SER A 751 -2.10 11.89 -11.36
N TYR A 752 -2.04 11.18 -12.50
CA TYR A 752 -1.46 9.83 -12.51
C TYR A 752 0.03 9.89 -12.12
N GLY A 753 0.41 9.11 -11.10
CA GLY A 753 1.75 9.14 -10.52
C GLY A 753 1.95 10.13 -9.36
N LEU A 754 0.90 10.74 -8.81
CA LEU A 754 0.97 11.47 -7.54
C LEU A 754 1.32 10.52 -6.37
N LYS A 755 2.62 10.42 -6.06
CA LYS A 755 3.12 9.92 -4.78
C LYS A 755 3.16 11.06 -3.74
N LEU A 756 3.05 10.70 -2.47
CA LEU A 756 3.00 11.61 -1.32
C LEU A 756 4.24 11.46 -0.42
N SER A 757 4.53 12.52 0.33
CA SER A 757 5.65 12.72 1.25
C SER A 757 5.22 13.40 2.55
#